data_AF-A0A519TJY2-F1
#
_entry.id   AF-A0A519TJY2-F1
#
_cell.length_a   1.000
_cell.length_b   1.000
_cell.length_c   1.000
_cell.angle_alpha   90.00
_cell.angle_beta   90.00
_cell.angle_gamma   90.00
#
_symmetry.space_group_name_H-M   'P 1'
#
loop_
_entity.id
_entity.type
_entity.pdbx_description
1 polymer ?
#
loop_
_entity_poly.entity_id
_entity_poly.type
_entity_poly.pdbx_seq_one_letter_code
_entity_poly.pdbx_strand_id
1 'polypeptide(L)'
;WSASSSSSKKNDGWGAADDGWGTPAPKKKAAANDGWGSASSNDGWGAPAPKKKAPAKTVAKTPAKAAAAKPAVAAVPANNADFDQPGLPFTPSASAAYDAYYPPAVSGPIVELKDAELVVGTSGDSMVVHKVSGTVAPLSNRFLATGGQVAWTIKTNPVTAELGPFDFDLSKPEFTAQPVTLTYSYLLEAPIKGALSYKAVRRKPASGDTGYPRFISLTNDARLKNLGQGITYQGGLSMAGARLMSAALDGSTATITVSQDGKKRFRAKSRSYVLGDSVITATRAAVALYESVHDSITHPGVELKYLKAKENLKLLQEDGTYRKTPYSDSYHQVDVRAEMVTWNLREPKIDFSIYTSPKQVSADFESKNFFSNTRYQQLKSINHLHPLQMLLGYSQDHDKVQTMSVHDVAAAVQLPEENLRSAVVSLARDGYVDVQPKTGEVTILPKGRHYVGAAREKKDYDHLAIKSLTGSGRSATLNLNSDQLLVRGVEQFSFSDDSAAVIVRPDSGIVRLERNRNLRFSGRVIASAYRFKGRDFQFDYDGYFIDMPHIDSLTIRSKAPKKAAGKGASRPTDFTLTNKGNTQSGRLLLNDPKNRSGRKKLGKYPAFNSTSGATVFFNKPDVLGGAYDSTTYFDVPPFKFDSMGTGKSRTNVVGTFHSKALPPIKTTMTTQEDGSLGFTHVVPASGYALYGGKGKLSGGAKVRLNAQGL
;
A
#
# COMPACT_ATOMS: atom_id res chain seq x y z
N TRP A 1 33.88 35.41 41.57
CA TRP A 1 34.48 34.85 42.80
C TRP A 1 34.63 33.33 42.66
N SER A 2 35.37 32.71 43.59
CA SER A 2 35.50 31.26 43.88
C SER A 2 34.51 30.31 43.16
N ALA A 3 34.89 29.29 42.40
CA ALA A 3 36.01 28.32 42.48
C ALA A 3 35.93 27.31 43.64
N SER A 4 35.87 26.01 43.30
CA SER A 4 36.47 24.89 44.02
C SER A 4 36.59 23.69 43.07
N SER A 5 37.47 22.72 43.37
CA SER A 5 37.86 21.68 42.40
C SER A 5 38.57 20.48 43.04
N SER A 6 38.35 19.29 42.48
CA SER A 6 39.20 18.09 42.54
C SER A 6 38.63 17.08 41.51
N SER A 7 39.37 16.39 40.63
CA SER A 7 40.70 15.76 40.68
C SER A 7 40.75 14.51 41.58
N SER A 8 41.44 13.41 41.24
CA SER A 8 41.92 12.92 39.93
C SER A 8 42.42 11.48 40.09
N LYS A 9 42.50 10.69 39.00
CA LYS A 9 43.75 10.04 38.53
C LYS A 9 43.52 9.17 37.30
N LYS A 10 44.50 9.20 36.39
CA LYS A 10 44.74 8.17 35.37
C LYS A 10 45.47 6.98 36.01
N ASN A 11 45.57 5.87 35.28
CA ASN A 11 46.90 5.49 34.81
C ASN A 11 46.84 4.94 33.37
N ASP A 12 47.94 5.07 32.65
CA ASP A 12 48.04 4.75 31.22
C ASP A 12 48.73 3.36 31.03
N GLY A 13 48.49 2.64 29.91
CA GLY A 13 49.03 1.28 29.71
C GLY A 13 48.98 0.79 28.26
N TRP A 14 50.16 0.74 27.62
CA TRP A 14 50.34 0.43 26.19
C TRP A 14 50.26 -1.07 25.86
N GLY A 15 49.93 -1.39 24.60
CA GLY A 15 50.13 -2.72 24.02
C GLY A 15 49.54 -2.82 22.60
N ALA A 16 50.31 -3.29 21.62
CA ALA A 16 49.90 -3.40 20.22
C ALA A 16 50.62 -4.57 19.52
N ALA A 17 50.06 -4.95 18.36
CA ALA A 17 50.57 -5.89 17.35
C ALA A 17 50.42 -7.43 17.61
N ASP A 18 49.67 -8.02 16.68
CA ASP A 18 49.96 -9.24 15.90
C ASP A 18 49.66 -10.69 16.34
N ASP A 19 49.50 -11.47 15.25
CA ASP A 19 49.55 -12.91 14.93
C ASP A 19 49.04 -14.03 15.87
N GLY A 20 48.43 -15.07 15.26
CA GLY A 20 48.10 -16.33 15.95
C GLY A 20 46.97 -17.16 15.33
N TRP A 21 47.31 -18.11 14.45
CA TRP A 21 46.39 -19.11 13.88
C TRP A 21 45.80 -20.07 14.94
N GLY A 22 44.58 -20.60 14.72
CA GLY A 22 44.19 -21.90 15.31
C GLY A 22 42.69 -22.18 15.51
N THR A 23 42.14 -23.16 14.78
CA THR A 23 40.87 -23.84 15.15
C THR A 23 41.15 -25.10 15.98
N PRO A 24 40.15 -25.56 16.75
CA PRO A 24 39.97 -27.01 16.87
C PRO A 24 38.51 -27.47 16.70
N ALA A 25 38.36 -28.70 16.21
CA ALA A 25 37.09 -29.37 15.91
C ALA A 25 36.65 -30.32 17.07
N PRO A 26 35.40 -30.83 17.10
CA PRO A 26 34.82 -31.47 18.29
C PRO A 26 35.16 -32.97 18.44
N LYS A 27 35.04 -33.51 19.67
CA LYS A 27 35.19 -34.94 19.98
C LYS A 27 33.84 -35.69 20.02
N LYS A 28 33.83 -36.91 19.46
CA LYS A 28 32.72 -37.88 19.52
C LYS A 28 32.74 -38.71 20.82
N LYS A 29 31.60 -39.32 21.16
CA LYS A 29 31.53 -40.67 21.76
C LYS A 29 30.24 -41.41 21.31
N ALA A 30 30.22 -42.72 21.50
CA ALA A 30 29.24 -43.73 21.04
C ALA A 30 29.23 -44.88 22.09
N ALA A 31 28.37 -45.92 22.10
CA ALA A 31 26.98 -46.16 21.64
C ALA A 31 26.52 -47.57 22.14
N ALA A 32 25.21 -47.80 22.35
CA ALA A 32 24.46 -49.10 22.46
C ALA A 32 22.96 -48.74 22.68
N ASN A 33 21.95 -49.32 22.00
CA ASN A 33 21.31 -50.66 22.11
C ASN A 33 20.47 -50.82 23.41
N ASP A 34 19.28 -51.47 23.47
CA ASP A 34 18.74 -52.64 22.75
C ASP A 34 17.28 -52.49 22.17
N GLY A 35 16.65 -53.60 21.69
CA GLY A 35 15.34 -53.69 20.98
C GLY A 35 14.06 -53.58 21.85
N TRP A 36 12.82 -53.90 21.42
CA TRP A 36 12.23 -54.72 20.33
C TRP A 36 10.96 -54.02 19.73
N GLY A 37 10.03 -54.54 18.89
CA GLY A 37 9.70 -55.86 18.30
C GLY A 37 8.57 -55.73 17.23
N SER A 38 8.07 -56.82 16.60
CA SER A 38 7.35 -56.74 15.28
C SER A 38 6.27 -57.81 14.94
N ALA A 39 5.39 -57.49 13.97
CA ALA A 39 4.55 -58.37 13.10
C ALA A 39 4.16 -57.57 11.82
N SER A 40 4.19 -57.99 10.53
CA SER A 40 3.71 -59.20 9.78
C SER A 40 2.17 -59.24 9.60
N SER A 41 1.54 -59.64 8.49
CA SER A 41 1.89 -60.11 7.10
C SER A 41 0.57 -60.15 6.24
N ASN A 42 0.40 -60.59 4.97
CA ASN A 42 1.21 -61.35 3.98
C ASN A 42 0.77 -61.06 2.49
N ASP A 43 1.11 -61.97 1.55
CA ASP A 43 1.04 -61.93 0.05
C ASP A 43 -0.31 -62.23 -0.67
N GLY A 44 -0.32 -62.11 -2.02
CA GLY A 44 -1.31 -62.74 -2.94
C GLY A 44 -1.07 -62.49 -4.46
N TRP A 45 -1.18 -63.51 -5.33
CA TRP A 45 -0.89 -63.47 -6.79
C TRP A 45 -2.04 -64.01 -7.67
N GLY A 46 -2.15 -63.57 -8.95
CA GLY A 46 -3.02 -64.21 -9.96
C GLY A 46 -3.05 -63.55 -11.36
N ALA A 47 -3.03 -64.37 -12.43
CA ALA A 47 -3.15 -64.01 -13.86
C ALA A 47 -3.63 -65.26 -14.67
N PRO A 48 -4.16 -65.21 -15.93
CA PRO A 48 -3.50 -64.67 -17.13
C PRO A 48 -4.43 -63.98 -18.18
N ALA A 49 -3.89 -63.69 -19.38
CA ALA A 49 -4.53 -62.94 -20.49
C ALA A 49 -4.82 -63.80 -21.75
N PRO A 50 -5.24 -63.20 -22.90
CA PRO A 50 -4.33 -63.27 -24.07
C PRO A 50 -4.38 -62.12 -25.14
N LYS A 51 -3.19 -61.65 -25.55
CA LYS A 51 -2.70 -61.39 -26.96
C LYS A 51 -3.47 -60.34 -27.83
N LYS A 52 -2.91 -59.62 -28.82
CA LYS A 52 -1.56 -59.38 -29.45
C LYS A 52 -1.70 -58.03 -30.24
N LYS A 53 -0.70 -57.29 -30.76
CA LYS A 53 0.66 -57.58 -31.29
C LYS A 53 1.70 -56.53 -30.80
N ALA A 54 2.98 -56.75 -31.15
CA ALA A 54 4.18 -55.94 -30.83
C ALA A 54 5.00 -55.74 -32.15
N PRO A 55 6.30 -55.32 -32.20
CA PRO A 55 7.26 -54.94 -31.14
C PRO A 55 8.02 -53.61 -31.46
N ALA A 56 9.31 -53.47 -31.12
CA ALA A 56 9.84 -52.95 -29.84
C ALA A 56 11.39 -53.09 -29.80
N LYS A 57 12.14 -52.12 -29.23
CA LYS A 57 13.58 -52.27 -28.88
C LYS A 57 14.06 -51.26 -27.81
N THR A 58 15.08 -51.65 -27.05
CA THR A 58 15.65 -50.99 -25.85
C THR A 58 17.09 -50.50 -26.09
N VAL A 59 17.48 -49.28 -25.67
CA VAL A 59 18.06 -48.83 -24.36
C VAL A 59 19.45 -49.39 -24.01
N ALA A 60 20.47 -48.49 -23.99
CA ALA A 60 21.64 -48.46 -23.08
C ALA A 60 22.43 -47.13 -23.25
N LYS A 61 23.39 -46.79 -22.36
CA LYS A 61 24.19 -45.53 -22.38
C LYS A 61 25.69 -45.72 -22.07
N THR A 62 26.50 -44.76 -22.55
CA THR A 62 27.82 -44.27 -22.00
C THR A 62 29.04 -45.21 -21.99
N PRO A 63 30.31 -44.71 -21.86
CA PRO A 63 30.79 -43.31 -21.87
C PRO A 63 32.05 -42.97 -22.76
N ALA A 64 32.18 -41.67 -23.09
CA ALA A 64 33.37 -40.82 -23.35
C ALA A 64 34.78 -41.39 -23.68
N LYS A 65 35.48 -40.77 -24.67
CA LYS A 65 36.52 -39.71 -24.50
C LYS A 65 37.17 -39.27 -25.85
N ALA A 66 37.86 -38.13 -25.82
CA ALA A 66 38.88 -37.62 -26.77
C ALA A 66 38.41 -36.73 -27.97
N ALA A 67 39.36 -35.92 -28.45
CA ALA A 67 39.28 -34.94 -29.55
C ALA A 67 40.49 -35.18 -30.49
N ALA A 68 40.73 -34.48 -31.61
CA ALA A 68 40.13 -33.25 -32.15
C ALA A 68 40.28 -33.18 -33.68
N ALA A 69 39.52 -32.29 -34.33
CA ALA A 69 39.83 -31.76 -35.67
C ALA A 69 39.35 -30.30 -35.77
N LYS A 70 40.10 -29.44 -36.48
CA LYS A 70 39.74 -28.03 -36.74
C LYS A 70 39.07 -27.88 -38.14
N PRO A 71 38.41 -26.75 -38.43
CA PRO A 71 37.12 -26.79 -39.11
C PRO A 71 37.15 -26.49 -40.61
N ALA A 72 36.10 -26.94 -41.32
CA ALA A 72 35.64 -26.28 -42.53
C ALA A 72 34.98 -24.94 -42.19
N VAL A 73 35.17 -23.92 -43.03
CA VAL A 73 34.67 -22.56 -42.77
C VAL A 73 33.15 -22.51 -42.93
N ALA A 74 32.44 -22.24 -41.83
CA ALA A 74 31.02 -21.89 -41.83
C ALA A 74 30.85 -20.35 -41.80
N ALA A 75 29.74 -19.86 -42.36
CA ALA A 75 29.54 -18.44 -42.62
C ALA A 75 29.58 -17.54 -41.36
N VAL A 76 30.08 -16.31 -41.56
CA VAL A 76 30.05 -15.25 -40.55
C VAL A 76 28.59 -14.96 -40.14
N PRO A 77 28.21 -15.08 -38.86
CA PRO A 77 26.90 -14.64 -38.41
C PRO A 77 26.79 -13.12 -38.53
N ALA A 78 25.64 -12.63 -39.00
CA ALA A 78 25.43 -11.21 -39.28
C ALA A 78 25.68 -10.33 -38.04
N ASN A 79 26.21 -9.12 -38.27
CA ASN A 79 26.55 -8.17 -37.23
C ASN A 79 25.28 -7.72 -36.47
N ASN A 80 25.36 -7.58 -35.15
CA ASN A 80 24.23 -7.16 -34.29
C ASN A 80 23.87 -5.65 -34.40
N ALA A 81 24.09 -5.04 -35.57
CA ALA A 81 23.86 -3.61 -35.82
C ALA A 81 22.44 -3.30 -36.34
N ASP A 82 21.76 -4.26 -36.99
CA ASP A 82 20.49 -4.02 -37.70
C ASP A 82 19.23 -4.06 -36.81
N PHE A 83 19.37 -4.06 -35.49
CA PHE A 83 18.27 -4.15 -34.53
C PHE A 83 17.94 -2.82 -33.82
N ASP A 84 17.78 -1.76 -34.62
CA ASP A 84 17.17 -0.50 -34.17
C ASP A 84 15.73 -0.75 -33.69
N GLN A 85 15.50 -0.70 -32.38
CA GLN A 85 14.26 -1.23 -31.80
C GLN A 85 13.06 -0.31 -32.09
N PRO A 86 11.88 -0.87 -32.47
CA PRO A 86 10.68 -0.10 -32.81
C PRO A 86 9.99 0.58 -31.62
N GLY A 87 10.67 0.70 -30.48
CA GLY A 87 10.23 1.41 -29.27
C GLY A 87 11.22 2.45 -28.75
N LEU A 88 12.36 2.68 -29.44
CA LEU A 88 13.27 3.78 -29.09
C LEU A 88 12.65 5.13 -29.47
N PRO A 89 12.66 6.13 -28.56
CA PRO A 89 12.26 7.49 -28.92
C PRO A 89 13.24 8.06 -29.95
N PHE A 90 12.73 8.97 -30.78
CA PHE A 90 13.57 9.75 -31.69
C PHE A 90 14.67 10.50 -30.91
N THR A 91 15.92 10.35 -31.34
CA THR A 91 17.08 11.09 -30.83
C THR A 91 17.20 12.42 -31.60
N PRO A 92 16.96 13.58 -30.97
CA PRO A 92 17.08 14.87 -31.64
C PRO A 92 18.52 15.24 -31.96
N SER A 93 18.67 16.27 -32.79
CA SER A 93 19.93 17.00 -32.91
C SER A 93 20.34 17.57 -31.54
N ALA A 94 21.65 17.62 -31.27
CA ALA A 94 22.21 18.12 -30.01
C ALA A 94 22.13 19.66 -29.85
N SER A 95 21.34 20.35 -30.69
CA SER A 95 21.04 21.78 -30.58
C SER A 95 20.40 22.11 -29.24
N ALA A 96 21.00 23.04 -28.49
CA ALA A 96 20.47 23.51 -27.20
C ALA A 96 19.17 24.35 -27.33
N ALA A 97 18.73 24.63 -28.56
CA ALA A 97 17.47 25.29 -28.85
C ALA A 97 16.58 24.36 -29.67
N TYR A 98 15.57 23.76 -29.02
CA TYR A 98 14.65 22.79 -29.64
C TYR A 98 13.88 23.32 -30.87
N ASP A 99 13.81 24.64 -31.02
CA ASP A 99 13.13 25.35 -32.10
C ASP A 99 14.08 25.85 -33.21
N ALA A 100 15.41 25.65 -33.08
CA ALA A 100 16.41 26.21 -34.00
C ALA A 100 17.32 25.14 -34.63
N TYR A 101 17.41 25.20 -35.96
CA TYR A 101 18.32 24.43 -36.79
C TYR A 101 19.62 25.20 -37.02
N TYR A 102 20.75 24.47 -37.01
CA TYR A 102 22.07 24.97 -37.34
C TYR A 102 22.66 24.08 -38.45
N PRO A 103 22.85 24.60 -39.69
CA PRO A 103 23.37 23.79 -40.79
C PRO A 103 24.83 23.39 -40.56
N PRO A 104 25.24 22.18 -40.98
CA PRO A 104 26.65 21.82 -41.05
C PRO A 104 27.37 22.66 -42.11
N ALA A 105 28.65 22.95 -41.87
CA ALA A 105 29.48 23.68 -42.83
C ALA A 105 29.70 22.83 -44.11
N VAL A 106 29.45 23.42 -45.27
CA VAL A 106 29.71 22.83 -46.60
C VAL A 106 30.60 23.76 -47.42
N SER A 107 31.34 23.22 -48.38
CA SER A 107 32.22 23.99 -49.26
C SER A 107 32.41 23.29 -50.62
N GLY A 108 32.87 24.05 -51.61
CA GLY A 108 33.00 23.59 -53.00
C GLY A 108 31.80 23.97 -53.88
N PRO A 109 31.65 23.35 -55.07
CA PRO A 109 30.53 23.62 -55.96
C PRO A 109 29.20 23.14 -55.36
N ILE A 110 28.13 23.86 -55.67
CA ILE A 110 26.78 23.62 -55.17
C ILE A 110 25.76 23.61 -56.30
N VAL A 111 24.61 22.96 -56.07
CA VAL A 111 23.44 23.01 -56.96
C VAL A 111 22.24 23.49 -56.14
N GLU A 112 21.64 24.61 -56.52
CA GLU A 112 20.38 25.07 -55.94
C GLU A 112 19.19 24.26 -56.50
N LEU A 113 18.31 23.80 -55.62
CA LEU A 113 16.99 23.28 -55.95
C LEU A 113 15.93 24.25 -55.42
N LYS A 114 14.88 24.47 -56.20
CA LYS A 114 13.75 25.35 -55.86
C LYS A 114 12.45 24.63 -56.18
N ASP A 115 11.58 24.54 -55.18
CA ASP A 115 10.27 23.87 -55.20
C ASP A 115 10.27 22.47 -55.84
N ALA A 116 11.34 21.69 -55.59
CA ALA A 116 11.56 20.38 -56.17
C ALA A 116 10.80 19.25 -55.44
N GLU A 117 10.54 18.16 -56.16
CA GLU A 117 9.96 16.94 -55.60
C GLU A 117 11.07 15.92 -55.32
N LEU A 118 11.32 15.62 -54.03
CA LEU A 118 12.38 14.73 -53.59
C LEU A 118 11.81 13.38 -53.13
N VAL A 119 12.20 12.28 -53.78
CA VAL A 119 11.84 10.92 -53.35
C VAL A 119 12.96 10.33 -52.51
N VAL A 120 12.73 10.17 -51.20
CA VAL A 120 13.65 9.48 -50.29
C VAL A 120 13.18 8.03 -50.14
N GLY A 121 13.97 7.05 -50.57
CA GLY A 121 13.48 5.67 -50.62
C GLY A 121 14.47 4.58 -50.99
N THR A 122 13.93 3.36 -51.01
CA THR A 122 14.55 2.11 -51.44
C THR A 122 13.53 1.32 -52.27
N SER A 123 13.90 0.14 -52.77
CA SER A 123 12.96 -0.80 -53.40
C SER A 123 11.91 -1.40 -52.43
N GLY A 124 12.04 -1.19 -51.11
CA GLY A 124 11.12 -1.73 -50.10
C GLY A 124 10.19 -0.72 -49.43
N ASP A 125 10.53 0.58 -49.46
CA ASP A 125 9.75 1.68 -48.89
C ASP A 125 10.26 3.03 -49.43
N SER A 126 9.38 4.03 -49.53
CA SER A 126 9.74 5.40 -49.94
C SER A 126 8.76 6.43 -49.38
N MET A 127 9.23 7.69 -49.29
CA MET A 127 8.41 8.86 -48.98
C MET A 127 8.80 10.02 -49.90
N VAL A 128 7.82 10.81 -50.33
CA VAL A 128 8.04 12.03 -51.10
C VAL A 128 8.08 13.23 -50.16
N VAL A 129 9.06 14.11 -50.37
CA VAL A 129 9.11 15.45 -49.78
C VAL A 129 8.82 16.44 -50.90
N HIS A 130 7.71 17.14 -50.77
CA HIS A 130 7.17 18.09 -51.74
C HIS A 130 7.78 19.48 -51.54
N LYS A 131 7.83 20.28 -52.62
CA LYS A 131 8.26 21.71 -52.59
C LYS A 131 9.58 21.95 -51.86
N VAL A 132 10.55 21.06 -52.07
CA VAL A 132 11.87 21.15 -51.44
C VAL A 132 12.70 22.23 -52.12
N SER A 133 13.05 23.24 -51.34
CA SER A 133 14.04 24.25 -51.73
C SER A 133 15.30 24.08 -50.87
N GLY A 134 16.48 24.32 -51.45
CA GLY A 134 17.74 24.13 -50.76
C GLY A 134 18.95 23.91 -51.67
N THR A 135 20.04 23.43 -51.10
CA THR A 135 21.36 23.37 -51.75
C THR A 135 21.95 21.97 -51.66
N VAL A 136 22.18 21.33 -52.80
CA VAL A 136 23.00 20.12 -52.91
C VAL A 136 24.48 20.54 -52.83
N ALA A 137 25.26 19.90 -51.97
CA ALA A 137 26.69 20.09 -51.84
C ALA A 137 27.41 18.73 -52.08
N PRO A 138 27.69 18.38 -53.36
CA PRO A 138 28.10 17.02 -53.74
C PRO A 138 29.41 16.55 -53.11
N LEU A 139 30.41 17.43 -52.96
CA LEU A 139 31.71 17.06 -52.37
C LEU A 139 31.60 16.66 -50.88
N SER A 140 30.64 17.23 -50.16
CA SER A 140 30.29 16.85 -48.79
C SER A 140 29.22 15.75 -48.70
N ASN A 141 28.69 15.29 -49.83
CA ASN A 141 27.59 14.34 -49.93
C ASN A 141 26.33 14.73 -49.11
N ARG A 142 25.98 16.03 -49.10
CA ARG A 142 24.89 16.60 -48.31
C ARG A 142 23.86 17.33 -49.16
N PHE A 143 22.62 17.34 -48.67
CA PHE A 143 21.61 18.34 -49.03
C PHE A 143 21.30 19.24 -47.83
N LEU A 144 21.29 20.54 -48.03
CA LEU A 144 20.85 21.54 -47.05
C LEU A 144 19.51 22.12 -47.49
N ALA A 145 18.41 21.64 -46.93
CA ALA A 145 17.07 22.14 -47.21
C ALA A 145 16.81 23.45 -46.46
N THR A 146 16.19 24.42 -47.13
CA THR A 146 15.56 25.59 -46.48
C THR A 146 14.16 25.26 -45.97
N GLY A 147 13.55 24.19 -46.48
CA GLY A 147 12.25 23.66 -46.04
C GLY A 147 11.68 22.66 -47.04
N GLY A 148 10.45 22.21 -46.76
CA GLY A 148 9.68 21.32 -47.63
C GLY A 148 8.40 20.84 -46.93
N GLN A 149 7.58 20.05 -47.61
CA GLN A 149 6.31 19.54 -47.07
C GLN A 149 6.25 18.01 -47.24
N VAL A 150 5.79 17.28 -46.22
CA VAL A 150 5.47 15.85 -46.35
C VAL A 150 4.00 15.58 -46.05
N ALA A 151 3.44 14.59 -46.73
CA ALA A 151 2.07 14.13 -46.52
C ALA A 151 2.02 12.60 -46.43
N TRP A 152 1.24 12.08 -45.49
CA TRP A 152 0.92 10.65 -45.40
C TRP A 152 -0.49 10.46 -44.86
N THR A 153 -0.94 9.21 -44.69
CA THR A 153 -2.24 8.91 -44.07
C THR A 153 -2.10 7.96 -42.89
N ILE A 154 -2.95 8.17 -41.87
CA ILE A 154 -3.15 7.25 -40.76
C ILE A 154 -4.63 6.87 -40.76
N LYS A 155 -4.93 5.61 -41.12
CA LYS A 155 -6.31 5.07 -41.23
C LYS A 155 -7.20 6.00 -42.08
N THR A 156 -6.79 6.18 -43.34
CA THR A 156 -7.36 7.11 -44.36
C THR A 156 -7.42 8.60 -43.99
N ASN A 157 -7.08 9.01 -42.76
CA ASN A 157 -7.03 10.42 -42.39
C ASN A 157 -5.68 11.03 -42.83
N PRO A 158 -5.66 12.20 -43.49
CA PRO A 158 -4.43 12.85 -43.90
C PRO A 158 -3.66 13.40 -42.70
N VAL A 159 -2.34 13.33 -42.79
CA VAL A 159 -1.37 13.98 -41.91
C VAL A 159 -0.40 14.73 -42.80
N THR A 160 -0.15 16.01 -42.51
CA THR A 160 0.90 16.79 -43.17
C THR A 160 1.90 17.30 -42.15
N ALA A 161 3.12 17.52 -42.59
CA ALA A 161 4.13 18.21 -41.79
C ALA A 161 4.91 19.20 -42.66
N GLU A 162 4.88 20.47 -42.26
CA GLU A 162 5.72 21.51 -42.84
C GLU A 162 7.10 21.42 -42.18
N LEU A 163 8.13 21.16 -42.98
CA LEU A 163 9.51 21.06 -42.55
C LEU A 163 10.15 22.46 -42.59
N GLY A 164 10.69 22.92 -41.47
CA GLY A 164 11.66 24.01 -41.47
C GLY A 164 12.99 23.58 -42.09
N PRO A 165 14.05 24.41 -42.02
CA PRO A 165 15.37 24.03 -42.50
C PRO A 165 15.89 22.71 -41.90
N PHE A 166 16.51 21.86 -42.73
CA PHE A 166 17.05 20.56 -42.33
C PHE A 166 18.19 20.10 -43.25
N ASP A 167 18.91 19.04 -42.88
CA ASP A 167 19.87 18.39 -43.76
C ASP A 167 19.75 16.86 -43.77
N PHE A 168 20.32 16.25 -44.81
CA PHE A 168 20.56 14.80 -44.84
C PHE A 168 21.76 14.45 -45.72
N ASP A 169 22.26 13.23 -45.49
CA ASP A 169 23.36 12.59 -46.19
C ASP A 169 22.83 11.90 -47.45
N LEU A 170 23.30 12.31 -48.63
CA LEU A 170 22.81 11.83 -49.93
C LEU A 170 23.04 10.33 -50.14
N SER A 171 23.90 9.68 -49.34
CA SER A 171 24.16 8.24 -49.41
C SER A 171 23.09 7.40 -48.68
N LYS A 172 22.19 8.04 -47.93
CA LYS A 172 21.26 7.35 -47.02
C LYS A 172 19.81 7.67 -47.37
N PRO A 173 18.92 6.67 -47.44
CA PRO A 173 17.49 6.88 -47.69
C PRO A 173 16.76 7.24 -46.38
N GLU A 174 17.30 8.23 -45.65
CA GLU A 174 16.79 8.69 -44.36
C GLU A 174 17.04 10.19 -44.19
N PHE A 175 16.15 10.88 -43.47
CA PHE A 175 16.35 12.28 -43.08
C PHE A 175 15.72 12.57 -41.71
N THR A 176 16.12 13.69 -41.13
CA THR A 176 15.55 14.24 -39.90
C THR A 176 15.36 15.74 -40.08
N ALA A 177 14.21 16.26 -39.68
CA ALA A 177 13.87 17.68 -39.74
C ALA A 177 13.41 18.17 -38.36
N GLN A 178 13.93 19.32 -37.95
CA GLN A 178 13.59 20.02 -36.70
C GLN A 178 14.02 21.49 -36.85
N PRO A 179 13.12 22.48 -36.72
CA PRO A 179 11.71 22.37 -36.34
C PRO A 179 10.80 21.87 -37.47
N VAL A 180 9.67 21.26 -37.08
CA VAL A 180 8.60 20.79 -37.97
C VAL A 180 7.25 21.20 -37.38
N THR A 181 6.31 21.64 -38.23
CA THR A 181 4.92 21.91 -37.84
C THR A 181 4.01 20.81 -38.36
N LEU A 182 3.49 19.98 -37.47
CA LEU A 182 2.60 18.86 -37.78
C LEU A 182 1.13 19.31 -37.78
N THR A 183 0.41 19.00 -38.85
CA THR A 183 -1.06 19.12 -38.93
C THR A 183 -1.69 17.74 -39.05
N TYR A 184 -2.49 17.35 -38.05
CA TYR A 184 -3.29 16.12 -38.08
C TYR A 184 -4.73 16.42 -37.64
N SER A 185 -5.50 17.07 -38.52
CA SER A 185 -6.80 17.68 -38.21
C SER A 185 -7.89 16.69 -37.73
N TYR A 186 -7.70 15.38 -37.89
CA TYR A 186 -8.56 14.36 -37.28
C TYR A 186 -8.35 14.24 -35.76
N LEU A 187 -7.10 14.31 -35.29
CA LEU A 187 -6.73 14.05 -33.89
C LEU A 187 -6.43 15.34 -33.11
N LEU A 188 -5.80 16.33 -33.73
CA LEU A 188 -5.35 17.56 -33.06
C LEU A 188 -6.42 18.66 -33.07
N GLU A 189 -6.46 19.47 -32.00
CA GLU A 189 -7.24 20.72 -31.99
C GLU A 189 -6.58 21.82 -32.85
N ALA A 190 -5.25 21.91 -32.85
CA ALA A 190 -4.44 22.84 -33.64
C ALA A 190 -3.12 22.19 -34.08
N PRO A 191 -2.43 22.68 -35.13
CA PRO A 191 -1.09 22.22 -35.49
C PRO A 191 -0.09 22.38 -34.34
N ILE A 192 0.91 21.50 -34.27
CA ILE A 192 1.90 21.48 -33.19
C ILE A 192 3.33 21.42 -33.71
N LYS A 193 4.25 22.01 -32.94
CA LYS A 193 5.70 21.94 -33.24
C LYS A 193 6.30 20.62 -32.76
N GLY A 194 7.28 20.12 -33.51
CA GLY A 194 8.05 18.94 -33.15
C GLY A 194 9.29 18.73 -34.01
N ALA A 195 9.77 17.50 -33.97
CA ALA A 195 10.77 16.96 -34.88
C ALA A 195 10.18 15.76 -35.64
N LEU A 196 10.60 15.57 -36.89
CA LEU A 196 10.22 14.45 -37.74
C LEU A 196 11.46 13.68 -38.19
N SER A 197 11.37 12.37 -38.27
CA SER A 197 12.36 11.54 -38.98
C SER A 197 11.69 10.51 -39.89
N TYR A 198 12.34 10.24 -41.00
CA TYR A 198 11.98 9.18 -41.92
C TYR A 198 13.21 8.35 -42.26
N LYS A 199 13.03 7.04 -42.38
CA LYS A 199 14.05 6.08 -42.81
C LYS A 199 13.35 5.01 -43.64
N ALA A 200 13.75 4.86 -44.89
CA ALA A 200 13.22 3.81 -45.75
C ALA A 200 13.70 2.44 -45.24
N VAL A 201 12.77 1.64 -44.70
CA VAL A 201 13.05 0.30 -44.16
C VAL A 201 12.18 -0.73 -44.83
N ARG A 202 12.74 -1.92 -45.11
CA ARG A 202 12.02 -3.02 -45.76
C ARG A 202 10.77 -3.41 -44.96
N ARG A 203 9.59 -3.18 -45.54
CA ARG A 203 8.27 -3.48 -44.93
C ARG A 203 8.20 -4.92 -44.44
N LYS A 204 7.72 -5.13 -43.21
CA LYS A 204 7.57 -6.47 -42.61
C LYS A 204 6.28 -7.13 -43.14
N PRO A 205 6.35 -8.38 -43.68
CA PRO A 205 5.18 -9.03 -44.30
C PRO A 205 3.95 -9.16 -43.40
N ALA A 206 4.14 -9.26 -42.08
CA ALA A 206 3.07 -9.48 -41.11
C ALA A 206 2.40 -8.20 -40.59
N SER A 207 2.91 -7.00 -40.92
CA SER A 207 2.36 -5.72 -40.40
C SER A 207 2.14 -4.64 -41.45
N GLY A 208 2.89 -4.62 -42.55
CA GLY A 208 2.91 -3.53 -43.54
C GLY A 208 3.56 -2.24 -43.03
N ASP A 209 3.16 -1.81 -41.82
CA ASP A 209 3.74 -0.73 -41.03
C ASP A 209 5.25 -0.90 -40.81
N THR A 210 6.01 0.15 -41.15
CA THR A 210 7.46 0.30 -40.98
C THR A 210 7.85 0.90 -39.64
N GLY A 211 6.91 1.51 -38.91
CA GLY A 211 7.20 2.38 -37.77
C GLY A 211 7.72 3.77 -38.18
N TYR A 212 7.64 4.13 -39.47
CA TYR A 212 7.98 5.45 -40.02
C TYR A 212 6.81 6.06 -40.82
N PRO A 213 6.74 7.38 -40.99
CA PRO A 213 7.58 8.39 -40.35
C PRO A 213 7.42 8.40 -38.82
N ARG A 214 8.42 8.91 -38.10
CA ARG A 214 8.38 9.13 -36.66
C ARG A 214 8.28 10.61 -36.36
N PHE A 215 7.42 10.99 -35.42
CA PHE A 215 7.24 12.35 -34.95
C PHE A 215 7.36 12.41 -33.42
N ILE A 216 7.81 13.54 -32.89
CA ILE A 216 7.69 13.89 -31.46
C ILE A 216 7.52 15.40 -31.30
N SER A 217 6.53 15.83 -30.51
CA SER A 217 6.30 17.25 -30.21
C SER A 217 7.39 17.84 -29.34
N LEU A 218 7.64 19.15 -29.43
CA LEU A 218 8.67 19.79 -28.60
C LEU A 218 8.27 19.79 -27.11
N THR A 219 7.01 20.16 -26.82
CA THR A 219 6.46 20.29 -25.46
C THR A 219 5.16 19.51 -25.27
N ASN A 220 4.45 19.71 -24.15
CA ASN A 220 3.15 19.11 -23.83
C ASN A 220 1.92 19.99 -24.11
N ASP A 221 2.02 20.84 -25.14
CA ASP A 221 0.96 21.73 -25.60
C ASP A 221 -0.14 21.04 -26.42
N ALA A 222 0.12 19.85 -26.98
CA ALA A 222 -0.80 19.17 -27.87
C ALA A 222 -2.10 18.73 -27.17
N ARG A 223 -3.24 19.16 -27.73
CA ARG A 223 -4.59 18.76 -27.31
C ARG A 223 -5.21 17.84 -28.34
N LEU A 224 -5.75 16.72 -27.87
CA LEU A 224 -6.25 15.64 -28.74
C LEU A 224 -7.77 15.44 -28.57
N LYS A 225 -8.49 15.56 -29.68
CA LYS A 225 -9.90 15.22 -29.84
C LYS A 225 -10.04 13.78 -30.36
N ASN A 226 -11.29 13.31 -30.54
CA ASN A 226 -11.60 11.96 -31.04
C ASN A 226 -11.01 10.77 -30.24
N LEU A 227 -10.47 11.01 -29.04
CA LEU A 227 -9.96 9.94 -28.17
C LEU A 227 -11.06 9.03 -27.61
N GLY A 228 -12.30 9.52 -27.49
CA GLY A 228 -13.47 8.81 -26.95
C GLY A 228 -14.36 9.74 -26.12
N GLN A 229 -15.62 9.35 -25.91
CA GLN A 229 -16.58 10.16 -25.15
C GLN A 229 -16.06 10.46 -23.74
N GLY A 230 -16.11 11.74 -23.33
CA GLY A 230 -15.70 12.18 -22.00
C GLY A 230 -14.19 12.15 -21.71
N ILE A 231 -13.34 11.79 -22.68
CA ILE A 231 -11.88 11.77 -22.53
C ILE A 231 -11.30 13.08 -23.07
N THR A 232 -10.62 13.84 -22.22
CA THR A 232 -9.81 15.00 -22.62
C THR A 232 -8.32 14.75 -22.39
N TYR A 233 -7.49 15.41 -23.20
CA TYR A 233 -6.05 15.20 -23.24
C TYR A 233 -5.31 16.53 -23.45
N GLN A 234 -4.24 16.73 -22.69
CA GLN A 234 -3.23 17.75 -22.94
C GLN A 234 -1.86 17.12 -22.66
N GLY A 235 -0.96 17.10 -23.64
CA GLY A 235 0.27 16.33 -23.54
C GLY A 235 1.22 16.50 -24.71
N GLY A 236 2.33 15.76 -24.71
CA GLY A 236 3.12 15.60 -25.93
C GLY A 236 2.36 14.76 -26.96
N LEU A 237 2.76 14.80 -28.22
CA LEU A 237 2.34 13.81 -29.21
C LEU A 237 3.58 13.21 -29.86
N SER A 238 3.70 11.89 -29.80
CA SER A 238 4.68 11.15 -30.58
C SER A 238 4.01 10.09 -31.44
N MET A 239 4.59 9.83 -32.60
CA MET A 239 4.06 8.89 -33.59
C MET A 239 5.18 8.01 -34.14
N ALA A 240 4.84 6.76 -34.47
CA ALA A 240 5.73 5.84 -35.16
C ALA A 240 4.92 5.03 -36.17
N GLY A 241 4.92 5.47 -37.42
CA GLY A 241 3.97 5.00 -38.44
C GLY A 241 2.54 5.25 -37.98
N ALA A 242 1.73 4.20 -37.88
CA ALA A 242 0.34 4.27 -37.42
C ALA A 242 0.17 4.24 -35.88
N ARG A 243 1.24 4.13 -35.07
CA ARG A 243 1.15 4.13 -33.60
C ARG A 243 1.17 5.54 -33.05
N LEU A 244 0.22 5.85 -32.15
CA LEU A 244 0.09 7.12 -31.46
C LEU A 244 0.47 6.99 -29.97
N MET A 245 1.31 7.90 -29.48
CA MET A 245 1.89 7.90 -28.14
C MET A 245 2.01 9.34 -27.58
N SER A 246 2.33 9.48 -26.29
CA SER A 246 2.24 10.77 -25.57
C SER A 246 3.56 11.50 -25.30
N ALA A 247 4.66 11.15 -25.98
CA ALA A 247 5.96 11.71 -25.62
C ALA A 247 6.12 13.15 -26.14
N ALA A 248 6.86 13.95 -25.38
CA ALA A 248 7.37 15.27 -25.76
C ALA A 248 8.90 15.26 -25.67
N LEU A 249 9.57 16.09 -26.45
CA LEU A 249 11.03 16.12 -26.59
C LEU A 249 11.72 16.68 -25.35
N ASP A 250 11.12 17.71 -24.73
CA ASP A 250 11.46 18.18 -23.38
C ASP A 250 11.24 17.12 -22.29
N GLY A 251 10.59 15.99 -22.63
CA GLY A 251 10.16 14.91 -21.75
C GLY A 251 9.31 15.37 -20.57
N SER A 252 8.45 16.37 -20.80
CA SER A 252 7.32 16.74 -19.96
C SER A 252 6.25 15.62 -19.94
N THR A 253 5.12 15.86 -19.27
CA THR A 253 4.07 14.84 -19.05
C THR A 253 2.78 15.20 -19.75
N ALA A 254 2.16 14.19 -20.36
CA ALA A 254 0.76 14.22 -20.77
C ALA A 254 -0.18 13.98 -19.58
N THR A 255 -1.33 14.66 -19.63
CA THR A 255 -2.45 14.53 -18.69
C THR A 255 -3.70 14.09 -19.44
N ILE A 256 -4.34 13.04 -18.94
CA ILE A 256 -5.64 12.57 -19.40
C ILE A 256 -6.64 12.84 -18.27
N THR A 257 -7.81 13.39 -18.60
CA THR A 257 -8.95 13.45 -17.67
C THR A 257 -10.13 12.71 -18.31
N VAL A 258 -10.72 11.78 -17.57
CA VAL A 258 -11.92 11.04 -18.01
C VAL A 258 -13.10 11.48 -17.17
N SER A 259 -14.17 11.85 -17.86
CA SER A 259 -15.44 12.29 -17.29
C SER A 259 -16.59 11.45 -17.84
N GLN A 260 -17.65 11.33 -17.05
CA GLN A 260 -18.87 10.60 -17.39
C GLN A 260 -20.04 11.39 -16.80
N ASP A 261 -21.12 11.56 -17.57
CA ASP A 261 -22.30 12.36 -17.16
C ASP A 261 -21.93 13.78 -16.67
N GLY A 262 -20.97 14.40 -17.35
CA GLY A 262 -20.38 15.71 -16.99
C GLY A 262 -19.45 15.70 -15.76
N LYS A 263 -19.46 14.62 -14.95
CA LYS A 263 -18.65 14.49 -13.73
C LYS A 263 -17.26 13.93 -14.07
N LYS A 264 -16.21 14.61 -13.61
CA LYS A 264 -14.82 14.10 -13.68
C LYS A 264 -14.75 12.83 -12.83
N ARG A 265 -14.32 11.71 -13.41
CA ARG A 265 -14.17 10.42 -12.72
C ARG A 265 -12.73 10.19 -12.31
N PHE A 266 -11.78 10.36 -13.21
CA PHE A 266 -10.35 10.31 -12.86
C PHE A 266 -9.48 11.22 -13.72
N ARG A 267 -8.30 11.53 -13.20
CA ARG A 267 -7.18 12.13 -13.93
C ARG A 267 -5.97 11.21 -13.83
N ALA A 268 -5.21 11.10 -14.92
CA ALA A 268 -3.92 10.43 -14.97
C ALA A 268 -2.86 11.35 -15.60
N LYS A 269 -1.60 11.28 -15.11
CA LYS A 269 -0.44 12.04 -15.61
C LYS A 269 0.72 11.08 -15.87
N SER A 270 1.25 11.03 -17.10
CA SER A 270 2.34 10.13 -17.50
C SER A 270 3.29 10.82 -18.48
N ARG A 271 4.52 10.29 -18.62
CA ARG A 271 5.43 10.63 -19.73
C ARG A 271 5.15 9.80 -21.00
N SER A 272 4.46 8.66 -20.89
CA SER A 272 4.20 7.76 -22.01
C SER A 272 2.89 6.97 -21.85
N TYR A 273 1.84 7.43 -22.53
CA TYR A 273 0.68 6.63 -22.90
C TYR A 273 0.86 6.01 -24.28
N VAL A 274 0.25 4.84 -24.49
CA VAL A 274 -0.12 4.33 -25.82
C VAL A 274 -1.60 4.66 -26.05
N LEU A 275 -1.88 5.39 -27.13
CA LEU A 275 -3.19 5.95 -27.45
C LEU A 275 -3.92 5.09 -28.49
N GLY A 276 -4.26 3.85 -28.11
CA GLY A 276 -5.00 2.93 -28.97
C GLY A 276 -6.48 3.27 -29.12
N ASP A 277 -7.13 2.74 -30.16
CA ASP A 277 -8.53 3.04 -30.49
C ASP A 277 -9.49 2.62 -29.36
N SER A 278 -9.38 1.38 -28.89
CA SER A 278 -10.27 0.81 -27.86
C SER A 278 -9.71 0.90 -26.43
N VAL A 279 -8.41 1.17 -26.29
CA VAL A 279 -7.69 1.10 -25.00
C VAL A 279 -6.60 2.17 -24.91
N ILE A 280 -6.48 2.78 -23.73
CA ILE A 280 -5.35 3.63 -23.35
C ILE A 280 -4.54 2.87 -22.31
N THR A 281 -3.21 2.84 -22.45
CA THR A 281 -2.30 2.25 -21.45
C THR A 281 -1.14 3.17 -21.12
N ALA A 282 -0.57 3.03 -19.91
CA ALA A 282 0.74 3.58 -19.54
C ALA A 282 1.40 2.65 -18.52
N THR A 283 2.71 2.41 -18.64
CA THR A 283 3.48 1.59 -17.69
C THR A 283 3.68 2.27 -16.33
N ARG A 284 3.69 3.62 -16.31
CA ARG A 284 3.65 4.43 -15.09
C ARG A 284 2.80 5.67 -15.33
N ALA A 285 1.75 5.85 -14.54
CA ALA A 285 0.98 7.07 -14.44
C ALA A 285 0.76 7.46 -12.96
N ALA A 286 0.89 8.75 -12.65
CA ALA A 286 0.34 9.31 -11.42
C ALA A 286 -1.17 9.49 -11.62
N VAL A 287 -1.99 9.10 -10.64
CA VAL A 287 -3.46 9.04 -10.77
C VAL A 287 -4.17 9.73 -9.62
N ALA A 288 -5.34 10.29 -9.93
CA ALA A 288 -6.32 10.77 -8.97
C ALA A 288 -7.72 10.27 -9.40
N LEU A 289 -8.36 9.45 -8.56
CA LEU A 289 -9.75 9.00 -8.71
C LEU A 289 -10.62 9.94 -7.87
N TYR A 290 -11.63 10.56 -8.46
CA TYR A 290 -12.48 11.54 -7.78
C TYR A 290 -13.69 10.84 -7.14
N GLU A 291 -13.78 10.93 -5.82
CA GLU A 291 -14.91 10.45 -5.03
C GLU A 291 -15.99 11.55 -4.99
N SER A 292 -15.56 12.78 -4.68
CA SER A 292 -16.39 13.98 -4.61
C SER A 292 -15.75 15.16 -5.37
N VAL A 293 -16.27 16.37 -5.19
CA VAL A 293 -15.64 17.61 -5.70
C VAL A 293 -14.35 17.94 -4.94
N HIS A 294 -14.21 17.47 -3.71
CA HIS A 294 -13.10 17.80 -2.81
C HIS A 294 -12.22 16.58 -2.46
N ASP A 295 -12.75 15.37 -2.60
CA ASP A 295 -12.09 14.14 -2.16
C ASP A 295 -11.65 13.22 -3.30
N SER A 296 -10.51 12.56 -3.10
CA SER A 296 -9.90 11.68 -4.09
C SER A 296 -8.96 10.63 -3.49
N ILE A 297 -8.88 9.50 -4.20
CA ILE A 297 -7.86 8.46 -4.01
C ILE A 297 -6.71 8.74 -4.99
N THR A 298 -5.48 8.83 -4.49
CA THR A 298 -4.31 9.31 -5.24
C THR A 298 -3.14 8.33 -5.19
N HIS A 299 -2.36 8.20 -6.27
CA HIS A 299 -1.13 7.39 -6.29
C HIS A 299 -0.08 7.99 -7.26
N PRO A 300 1.22 8.06 -6.89
CA PRO A 300 2.25 8.71 -7.71
C PRO A 300 2.73 7.89 -8.91
N GLY A 301 2.59 6.56 -8.90
CA GLY A 301 2.92 5.72 -10.05
C GLY A 301 2.25 4.34 -10.04
N VAL A 302 1.41 4.06 -11.03
CA VAL A 302 0.79 2.75 -11.30
C VAL A 302 0.87 2.43 -12.79
N GLU A 303 0.83 1.14 -13.16
CA GLU A 303 0.44 0.78 -14.53
C GLU A 303 -1.06 1.08 -14.68
N LEU A 304 -1.42 1.79 -15.75
CA LEU A 304 -2.79 2.17 -16.07
C LEU A 304 -3.24 1.46 -17.35
N LYS A 305 -4.47 0.93 -17.31
CA LYS A 305 -5.18 0.40 -18.48
C LYS A 305 -6.65 0.84 -18.44
N TYR A 306 -7.09 1.64 -19.41
CA TYR A 306 -8.47 2.10 -19.54
C TYR A 306 -9.11 1.57 -20.82
N LEU A 307 -10.14 0.72 -20.67
CA LEU A 307 -10.92 0.15 -21.78
C LEU A 307 -12.09 1.09 -22.09
N LYS A 308 -12.00 1.86 -23.18
CA LYS A 308 -12.89 2.99 -23.46
C LYS A 308 -14.36 2.58 -23.58
N ALA A 309 -14.68 1.63 -24.46
CA ALA A 309 -16.06 1.20 -24.74
C ALA A 309 -16.74 0.47 -23.57
N LYS A 310 -15.95 -0.03 -22.61
CA LYS A 310 -16.42 -0.65 -21.36
C LYS A 310 -16.37 0.30 -20.16
N GLU A 311 -15.89 1.53 -20.35
CA GLU A 311 -15.62 2.51 -19.29
C GLU A 311 -14.92 1.89 -18.07
N ASN A 312 -13.94 1.02 -18.32
CA ASN A 312 -13.33 0.21 -17.27
C ASN A 312 -11.88 0.63 -17.06
N LEU A 313 -11.60 1.23 -15.91
CA LEU A 313 -10.26 1.53 -15.44
C LEU A 313 -9.71 0.36 -14.61
N LYS A 314 -8.55 -0.14 -15.02
CA LYS A 314 -7.69 -1.01 -14.22
C LYS A 314 -6.39 -0.28 -13.91
N LEU A 315 -6.04 -0.25 -12.64
CA LEU A 315 -4.73 0.17 -12.14
C LEU A 315 -4.02 -1.03 -11.54
N LEU A 316 -2.72 -1.14 -11.77
CA LEU A 316 -1.86 -2.20 -11.24
C LEU A 316 -0.62 -1.60 -10.59
N GLN A 317 -0.13 -2.27 -9.56
CA GLN A 317 1.21 -2.07 -9.01
C GLN A 317 2.26 -2.09 -10.12
N GLU A 318 3.03 -1.02 -10.28
CA GLU A 318 4.17 -1.02 -11.21
C GLU A 318 5.35 -1.84 -10.69
N ASP A 319 6.22 -2.32 -11.57
CA ASP A 319 7.47 -2.98 -11.19
C ASP A 319 8.57 -2.02 -10.69
N GLY A 320 8.36 -0.70 -10.83
CA GLY A 320 9.33 0.34 -10.53
C GLY A 320 9.32 0.93 -9.11
N THR A 321 9.77 2.18 -8.98
CA THR A 321 10.00 2.89 -7.71
C THR A 321 8.78 2.87 -6.78
N TYR A 322 7.58 3.01 -7.33
CA TYR A 322 6.34 3.15 -6.54
C TYR A 322 5.66 1.81 -6.22
N ARG A 323 6.31 0.66 -6.48
CA ARG A 323 5.75 -0.68 -6.27
C ARG A 323 5.07 -0.90 -4.90
N LYS A 324 5.68 -0.37 -3.82
CA LYS A 324 5.23 -0.57 -2.43
C LYS A 324 4.49 0.63 -1.82
N THR A 325 4.34 1.69 -2.60
CA THR A 325 3.64 2.92 -2.20
C THR A 325 2.14 2.61 -1.99
N PRO A 326 1.49 3.24 -1.00
CA PRO A 326 0.04 3.14 -0.84
C PRO A 326 -0.69 4.20 -1.67
N TYR A 327 -1.96 3.93 -1.99
CA TYR A 327 -2.90 4.94 -2.44
C TYR A 327 -3.26 5.85 -1.26
N SER A 328 -3.24 7.17 -1.44
CA SER A 328 -3.65 8.13 -0.41
C SER A 328 -5.11 8.52 -0.63
N ASP A 329 -5.96 8.22 0.36
CA ASP A 329 -7.41 8.48 0.38
C ASP A 329 -7.70 9.70 1.27
N SER A 330 -8.34 10.74 0.73
CA SER A 330 -8.60 11.98 1.49
C SER A 330 -9.85 11.92 2.38
N TYR A 331 -10.90 11.22 1.96
CA TYR A 331 -12.18 11.18 2.67
C TYR A 331 -12.09 10.36 3.97
N HIS A 332 -11.57 9.15 3.85
CA HIS A 332 -11.39 8.21 4.95
C HIS A 332 -10.10 8.49 5.74
N GLN A 333 -9.22 9.39 5.27
CA GLN A 333 -7.96 9.78 5.93
C GLN A 333 -6.99 8.61 6.18
N VAL A 334 -6.89 7.69 5.20
CA VAL A 334 -5.99 6.53 5.23
C VAL A 334 -5.04 6.46 4.02
N ASP A 335 -3.97 5.71 4.20
CA ASP A 335 -3.12 5.15 3.16
C ASP A 335 -3.55 3.68 2.93
N VAL A 336 -3.84 3.31 1.68
CA VAL A 336 -4.30 1.97 1.27
C VAL A 336 -3.25 1.28 0.41
N ARG A 337 -2.63 0.21 0.91
CA ARG A 337 -1.76 -0.65 0.11
C ARG A 337 -2.58 -1.77 -0.53
N ALA A 338 -2.68 -1.76 -1.85
CA ALA A 338 -3.28 -2.81 -2.67
C ALA A 338 -2.48 -3.00 -3.97
N GLU A 339 -2.50 -4.19 -4.57
CA GLU A 339 -1.76 -4.47 -5.81
C GLU A 339 -2.55 -4.11 -7.07
N MET A 340 -3.88 -4.02 -6.96
CA MET A 340 -4.80 -3.74 -8.06
C MET A 340 -5.98 -2.90 -7.58
N VAL A 341 -6.35 -1.91 -8.37
CA VAL A 341 -7.60 -1.14 -8.22
C VAL A 341 -8.39 -1.23 -9.53
N THR A 342 -9.68 -1.53 -9.43
CA THR A 342 -10.58 -1.62 -10.58
C THR A 342 -11.85 -0.80 -10.38
N TRP A 343 -12.21 -0.02 -11.39
CA TRP A 343 -13.41 0.79 -11.43
C TRP A 343 -14.07 0.71 -12.80
N ASN A 344 -15.27 0.14 -12.85
CA ASN A 344 -16.20 0.35 -13.97
C ASN A 344 -16.93 1.66 -13.70
N LEU A 345 -16.75 2.70 -14.53
CA LEU A 345 -17.34 4.02 -14.25
C LEU A 345 -18.87 3.98 -14.23
N ARG A 346 -19.49 3.01 -14.91
CA ARG A 346 -20.95 2.77 -14.91
C ARG A 346 -21.46 2.18 -13.59
N GLU A 347 -20.58 1.87 -12.64
CA GLU A 347 -20.93 1.36 -11.31
C GLU A 347 -20.41 2.30 -10.22
N PRO A 348 -21.19 2.57 -9.15
CA PRO A 348 -20.78 3.42 -8.04
C PRO A 348 -19.85 2.67 -7.07
N LYS A 349 -18.85 1.93 -7.59
CA LYS A 349 -17.93 1.14 -6.77
C LYS A 349 -16.49 1.14 -7.28
N ILE A 350 -15.55 1.18 -6.34
CA ILE A 350 -14.11 0.99 -6.61
C ILE A 350 -13.64 -0.22 -5.79
N ASP A 351 -13.12 -1.24 -6.47
CA ASP A 351 -12.65 -2.48 -5.85
C ASP A 351 -11.12 -2.48 -5.70
N PHE A 352 -10.64 -2.70 -4.46
CA PHE A 352 -9.23 -2.82 -4.10
C PHE A 352 -8.89 -4.29 -3.85
N SER A 353 -7.82 -4.79 -4.48
CA SER A 353 -7.47 -6.22 -4.44
C SER A 353 -5.97 -6.50 -4.31
N ILE A 354 -5.69 -7.68 -3.75
CA ILE A 354 -4.42 -8.41 -3.82
C ILE A 354 -4.62 -9.56 -4.82
N TYR A 355 -3.67 -9.76 -5.75
CA TYR A 355 -3.67 -10.88 -6.68
C TYR A 355 -2.53 -11.87 -6.42
N THR A 356 -1.41 -11.41 -5.85
CA THR A 356 -0.28 -12.26 -5.43
C THR A 356 -0.62 -12.95 -4.12
N SER A 357 -0.70 -14.29 -4.11
CA SER A 357 -0.89 -15.11 -2.90
C SER A 357 -1.84 -14.50 -1.85
N PRO A 358 -3.14 -14.27 -2.16
CA PRO A 358 -4.04 -13.46 -1.32
C PRO A 358 -4.42 -14.06 0.05
N LYS A 359 -3.92 -15.27 0.37
CA LYS A 359 -3.94 -15.89 1.71
C LYS A 359 -2.67 -15.62 2.53
N GLN A 360 -1.68 -14.92 1.98
CA GLN A 360 -0.37 -14.63 2.59
C GLN A 360 -0.03 -13.13 2.54
N VAL A 361 -0.38 -12.44 1.45
CA VAL A 361 -0.22 -10.99 1.30
C VAL A 361 -1.50 -10.28 1.72
N SER A 362 -1.41 -9.32 2.65
CA SER A 362 -2.53 -8.46 3.03
C SER A 362 -2.58 -7.21 2.18
N ALA A 363 -3.79 -6.69 1.96
CA ALA A 363 -3.96 -5.25 1.75
C ALA A 363 -3.95 -4.56 3.12
N ASP A 364 -3.25 -3.44 3.23
CA ASP A 364 -3.09 -2.70 4.48
C ASP A 364 -3.82 -1.35 4.38
N PHE A 365 -4.62 -1.00 5.40
CA PHE A 365 -5.37 0.25 5.49
C PHE A 365 -4.90 0.98 6.76
N GLU A 366 -4.13 2.05 6.59
CA GLU A 366 -3.33 2.67 7.64
C GLU A 366 -3.69 4.15 7.82
N SER A 367 -3.91 4.62 9.05
CA SER A 367 -4.23 6.03 9.32
C SER A 367 -3.15 6.99 8.78
N LYS A 368 -3.54 8.14 8.23
CA LYS A 368 -2.58 9.23 7.92
C LYS A 368 -1.92 9.87 9.16
N ASN A 369 -2.35 9.49 10.35
CA ASN A 369 -1.71 9.77 11.63
C ASN A 369 -1.12 8.51 12.31
N PHE A 370 -0.97 7.39 11.59
CA PHE A 370 -0.27 6.20 12.07
C PHE A 370 1.22 6.47 12.20
N PHE A 371 1.82 6.07 13.32
CA PHE A 371 3.27 6.11 13.52
C PHE A 371 3.80 4.79 14.09
N SER A 372 5.02 4.41 13.70
CA SER A 372 5.76 3.32 14.31
C SER A 372 7.22 3.73 14.46
N ASN A 373 7.72 3.77 15.70
CA ASN A 373 9.13 4.05 15.96
C ASN A 373 10.04 3.02 15.27
N THR A 374 9.66 1.74 15.25
CA THR A 374 10.42 0.68 14.54
C THR A 374 10.60 1.02 13.07
N ARG A 375 9.52 1.38 12.35
CA ARG A 375 9.62 1.82 10.95
C ARG A 375 10.44 3.10 10.79
N TYR A 376 10.33 4.02 11.74
CA TYR A 376 11.10 5.27 11.72
C TYR A 376 12.61 5.02 11.87
N GLN A 377 13.03 4.21 12.84
CA GLN A 377 14.45 3.85 13.01
C GLN A 377 14.99 3.08 11.79
N GLN A 378 14.16 2.30 11.10
CA GLN A 378 14.51 1.60 9.85
C GLN A 378 14.77 2.54 8.65
N LEU A 379 14.44 3.85 8.75
CA LEU A 379 14.79 4.84 7.71
C LEU A 379 16.23 5.34 7.83
N LYS A 380 16.97 5.01 8.90
CA LYS A 380 18.39 5.37 9.04
C LYS A 380 19.21 4.73 7.92
N SER A 381 20.00 5.55 7.25
CA SER A 381 20.88 5.11 6.16
C SER A 381 22.19 4.53 6.71
N ILE A 382 23.03 3.96 5.83
CA ILE A 382 24.29 3.31 6.18
C ILE A 382 25.17 4.19 7.09
N ASN A 383 25.23 5.50 6.80
CA ASN A 383 26.02 6.48 7.56
C ASN A 383 25.35 6.91 8.89
N HIS A 384 24.47 6.09 9.46
CA HIS A 384 23.66 6.28 10.68
C HIS A 384 22.70 7.49 10.72
N LEU A 385 22.85 8.45 9.81
CA LEU A 385 21.97 9.61 9.66
C LEU A 385 20.56 9.23 9.20
N HIS A 386 19.58 10.02 9.62
CA HIS A 386 18.17 9.83 9.30
C HIS A 386 17.75 10.83 8.19
N PRO A 387 17.60 10.41 6.92
CA PRO A 387 17.44 11.32 5.78
C PRO A 387 16.20 12.22 5.90
N LEU A 388 15.08 11.70 6.43
CA LEU A 388 13.87 12.49 6.68
C LEU A 388 14.04 13.57 7.77
N GLN A 389 14.98 13.40 8.72
CA GLN A 389 15.35 14.46 9.66
C GLN A 389 16.24 15.51 9.00
N MET A 390 17.08 15.12 8.04
CA MET A 390 17.97 16.03 7.31
C MET A 390 17.17 16.97 6.40
N LEU A 391 16.25 16.41 5.60
CA LEU A 391 15.32 17.21 4.80
C LEU A 391 14.49 18.18 5.66
N LEU A 392 13.98 17.72 6.80
CA LEU A 392 13.18 18.58 7.68
C LEU A 392 14.03 19.57 8.50
N GLY A 393 15.32 19.28 8.73
CA GLY A 393 16.30 20.22 9.29
C GLY A 393 16.58 21.34 8.30
N TYR A 394 17.05 20.99 7.10
CA TYR A 394 17.25 21.94 6.00
C TYR A 394 16.01 22.82 5.75
N SER A 395 14.81 22.21 5.71
CA SER A 395 13.54 22.93 5.66
C SER A 395 13.37 23.91 6.82
N GLN A 396 13.67 23.51 8.07
CA GLN A 396 13.55 24.36 9.27
C GLN A 396 14.55 25.52 9.27
N ASP A 397 15.74 25.32 8.71
CA ASP A 397 16.82 26.31 8.65
C ASP A 397 16.66 27.29 7.46
N HIS A 398 15.89 26.91 6.42
CA HIS A 398 15.58 27.73 5.25
C HIS A 398 14.07 28.02 5.17
N ASP A 399 13.58 28.93 6.02
CA ASP A 399 12.23 29.52 5.98
C ASP A 399 11.02 28.55 5.90
N LYS A 400 11.21 27.28 6.28
CA LYS A 400 10.21 26.21 6.17
C LYS A 400 9.86 25.89 4.72
N VAL A 401 10.83 25.94 3.79
CA VAL A 401 10.64 25.46 2.41
C VAL A 401 10.11 24.01 2.38
N GLN A 402 9.08 23.77 1.55
CA GLN A 402 8.46 22.44 1.43
C GLN A 402 9.06 21.60 0.30
N THR A 403 9.67 22.27 -0.68
CA THR A 403 10.39 21.70 -1.83
C THR A 403 11.80 22.27 -1.83
N MET A 404 12.80 21.45 -2.14
CA MET A 404 14.23 21.78 -2.14
C MET A 404 14.97 20.89 -3.14
N SER A 405 16.14 21.30 -3.65
CA SER A 405 16.99 20.40 -4.43
C SER A 405 17.69 19.40 -3.52
N VAL A 406 17.83 18.15 -3.95
CA VAL A 406 18.69 17.18 -3.26
C VAL A 406 20.17 17.60 -3.31
N HIS A 407 20.58 18.39 -4.31
CA HIS A 407 21.93 18.97 -4.40
C HIS A 407 22.22 19.91 -3.21
N ASP A 408 21.39 20.94 -3.02
CA ASP A 408 21.57 21.96 -1.99
C ASP A 408 21.57 21.34 -0.59
N VAL A 409 20.67 20.37 -0.33
CA VAL A 409 20.64 19.63 0.93
C VAL A 409 21.92 18.81 1.11
N ALA A 410 22.40 18.12 0.07
CA ALA A 410 23.64 17.33 0.14
C ALA A 410 24.87 18.19 0.44
N ALA A 411 24.96 19.37 -0.19
CA ALA A 411 26.00 20.36 0.08
C ALA A 411 25.95 20.88 1.53
N ALA A 412 24.78 21.33 1.98
CA ALA A 412 24.59 21.89 3.32
C ALA A 412 24.86 20.88 4.46
N VAL A 413 24.62 19.58 4.22
CA VAL A 413 24.88 18.50 5.18
C VAL A 413 26.20 17.73 4.94
N GLN A 414 27.02 18.21 4.00
CA GLN A 414 28.34 17.65 3.65
C GLN A 414 28.31 16.13 3.33
N LEU A 415 27.29 15.67 2.59
CA LEU A 415 27.20 14.29 2.11
C LEU A 415 27.40 14.19 0.58
N PRO A 416 27.94 13.07 0.07
CA PRO A 416 27.89 12.76 -1.35
C PRO A 416 26.44 12.69 -1.84
N GLU A 417 26.13 13.43 -2.90
CA GLU A 417 24.76 13.63 -3.38
C GLU A 417 24.06 12.32 -3.78
N GLU A 418 24.79 11.36 -4.34
CA GLU A 418 24.28 10.03 -4.71
C GLU A 418 23.70 9.27 -3.51
N ASN A 419 24.35 9.35 -2.35
CA ASN A 419 23.87 8.72 -1.11
C ASN A 419 22.56 9.35 -0.65
N LEU A 420 22.44 10.68 -0.73
CA LEU A 420 21.21 11.37 -0.38
C LEU A 420 20.09 11.09 -1.41
N ARG A 421 20.40 11.06 -2.72
CA ARG A 421 19.44 10.67 -3.78
C ARG A 421 18.90 9.26 -3.55
N SER A 422 19.75 8.28 -3.23
CA SER A 422 19.33 6.91 -2.92
C SER A 422 18.39 6.83 -1.69
N ALA A 423 18.73 7.57 -0.63
CA ALA A 423 17.90 7.67 0.57
C ALA A 423 16.56 8.38 0.30
N VAL A 424 16.56 9.45 -0.49
CA VAL A 424 15.38 10.22 -0.91
C VAL A 424 14.43 9.39 -1.79
N VAL A 425 14.96 8.60 -2.72
CA VAL A 425 14.15 7.64 -3.53
C VAL A 425 13.51 6.57 -2.64
N SER A 426 14.21 6.11 -1.60
CA SER A 426 13.63 5.17 -0.62
C SER A 426 12.50 5.82 0.21
N LEU A 427 12.67 7.08 0.63
CA LEU A 427 11.61 7.84 1.30
C LEU A 427 10.39 8.08 0.38
N ALA A 428 10.59 8.23 -0.92
CA ALA A 428 9.53 8.44 -1.90
C ALA A 428 8.66 7.19 -2.10
N ARG A 429 9.30 6.02 -2.28
CA ARG A 429 8.63 4.71 -2.33
C ARG A 429 7.71 4.49 -1.12
N ASP A 430 8.15 4.90 0.07
CA ASP A 430 7.43 4.64 1.32
C ASP A 430 6.43 5.77 1.69
N GLY A 431 6.32 6.81 0.84
CA GLY A 431 5.30 7.87 0.91
C GLY A 431 5.63 9.05 1.82
N TYR A 432 6.90 9.25 2.20
CA TYR A 432 7.32 10.36 3.08
C TYR A 432 7.66 11.65 2.33
N VAL A 433 8.03 11.53 1.04
CA VAL A 433 8.38 12.63 0.13
C VAL A 433 7.86 12.34 -1.28
N ASP A 434 7.78 13.35 -2.13
CA ASP A 434 7.68 13.22 -3.59
C ASP A 434 8.99 13.73 -4.23
N VAL A 435 9.36 13.22 -5.41
CA VAL A 435 10.67 13.46 -6.04
C VAL A 435 10.53 13.62 -7.54
N GLN A 436 11.00 14.73 -8.10
CA GLN A 436 11.11 14.92 -9.56
C GLN A 436 12.42 14.32 -10.07
N PRO A 437 12.42 13.21 -10.83
CA PRO A 437 13.66 12.51 -11.19
C PRO A 437 14.56 13.25 -12.18
N LYS A 438 14.09 14.35 -12.77
CA LYS A 438 14.86 15.20 -13.71
C LYS A 438 15.65 16.30 -13.01
N THR A 439 14.96 17.11 -12.20
CA THR A 439 15.56 18.26 -11.48
C THR A 439 16.27 17.83 -10.20
N GLY A 440 15.86 16.70 -9.59
CA GLY A 440 16.31 16.34 -8.25
C GLY A 440 15.59 17.12 -7.14
N GLU A 441 14.50 17.84 -7.46
CA GLU A 441 13.65 18.45 -6.44
C GLU A 441 12.96 17.36 -5.60
N VAL A 442 13.00 17.52 -4.29
CA VAL A 442 12.29 16.71 -3.30
C VAL A 442 11.29 17.56 -2.53
N THR A 443 10.04 17.11 -2.48
CA THR A 443 8.96 17.77 -1.73
C THR A 443 8.59 16.92 -0.53
N ILE A 444 8.65 17.49 0.68
CA ILE A 444 8.28 16.75 1.90
C ILE A 444 6.76 16.56 1.93
N LEU A 445 6.28 15.32 2.11
CA LEU A 445 4.85 15.03 2.21
C LEU A 445 4.34 15.14 3.67
N PRO A 446 3.02 15.29 3.89
CA PRO A 446 2.45 15.37 5.24
C PRO A 446 2.83 14.19 6.15
N LYS A 447 2.94 12.98 5.58
CA LYS A 447 3.41 11.77 6.27
C LYS A 447 4.86 11.91 6.76
N GLY A 448 5.74 12.52 5.96
CA GLY A 448 7.12 12.82 6.32
C GLY A 448 7.21 13.76 7.53
N ARG A 449 6.52 14.90 7.47
CA ARG A 449 6.39 15.85 8.60
C ARG A 449 5.78 15.17 9.84
N HIS A 450 4.78 14.31 9.65
CA HIS A 450 4.14 13.60 10.75
C HIS A 450 5.11 12.66 11.48
N TYR A 451 5.84 11.80 10.77
CA TYR A 451 6.72 10.80 11.38
C TYR A 451 7.86 11.46 12.19
N VAL A 452 8.49 12.52 11.66
CA VAL A 452 9.51 13.26 12.42
C VAL A 452 8.89 14.02 13.60
N GLY A 453 7.68 14.56 13.45
CA GLY A 453 6.95 15.22 14.54
C GLY A 453 6.56 14.27 15.67
N ALA A 454 6.16 13.04 15.36
CA ALA A 454 5.85 11.99 16.33
C ALA A 454 7.11 11.47 17.02
N ALA A 455 8.17 11.18 16.27
CA ALA A 455 9.46 10.72 16.81
C ALA A 455 10.18 11.76 17.68
N ARG A 456 9.98 13.05 17.41
CA ARG A 456 10.45 14.17 18.26
C ARG A 456 9.45 14.53 19.38
N GLU A 457 8.41 13.72 19.61
CA GLU A 457 7.35 13.93 20.61
C GLU A 457 6.51 15.22 20.49
N LYS A 458 6.67 15.98 19.39
CA LYS A 458 6.00 17.26 19.14
C LYS A 458 4.59 17.11 18.55
N LYS A 459 4.24 15.96 17.97
CA LYS A 459 2.89 15.65 17.45
C LYS A 459 2.37 14.34 18.07
N ASP A 460 1.06 14.30 18.37
CA ASP A 460 0.37 13.04 18.70
C ASP A 460 0.19 12.17 17.44
N TYR A 461 -0.02 10.87 17.65
CA TYR A 461 -0.15 9.85 16.61
C TYR A 461 -1.14 8.77 17.04
N ASP A 462 -1.54 7.89 16.14
CA ASP A 462 -2.34 6.70 16.45
C ASP A 462 -1.64 5.42 15.97
N HIS A 463 -2.25 4.28 16.30
CA HIS A 463 -1.77 2.94 15.94
C HIS A 463 -2.71 2.23 14.96
N LEU A 464 -3.64 2.95 14.32
CA LEU A 464 -4.70 2.37 13.50
C LEU A 464 -4.18 1.88 12.15
N ALA A 465 -3.90 0.57 12.10
CA ALA A 465 -3.63 -0.18 10.87
C ALA A 465 -4.51 -1.43 10.83
N ILE A 466 -5.37 -1.52 9.81
CA ILE A 466 -6.27 -2.65 9.55
C ILE A 466 -5.67 -3.48 8.42
N LYS A 467 -5.52 -4.80 8.64
CA LYS A 467 -5.07 -5.75 7.61
C LYS A 467 -6.25 -6.52 7.04
N SER A 468 -6.26 -6.63 5.71
CA SER A 468 -7.22 -7.41 4.94
C SER A 468 -6.52 -8.62 4.32
N LEU A 469 -6.78 -9.81 4.87
CA LEU A 469 -6.28 -11.08 4.38
C LEU A 469 -7.47 -11.93 3.95
N THR A 470 -7.77 -11.95 2.65
CA THR A 470 -8.98 -12.60 2.11
C THR A 470 -8.64 -13.59 1.01
N GLY A 471 -9.10 -14.84 1.17
CA GLY A 471 -8.86 -15.90 0.19
C GLY A 471 -9.44 -15.65 -1.21
N SER A 472 -10.27 -14.61 -1.39
CA SER A 472 -10.81 -14.14 -2.67
C SER A 472 -10.03 -13.02 -3.34
N GLY A 473 -8.96 -12.50 -2.72
CA GLY A 473 -8.18 -11.35 -3.21
C GLY A 473 -8.88 -9.99 -3.14
N ARG A 474 -10.23 -9.92 -3.17
CA ARG A 474 -11.02 -8.66 -3.15
C ARG A 474 -11.11 -8.02 -1.77
N SER A 475 -9.98 -7.51 -1.30
CA SER A 475 -9.73 -6.94 0.03
C SER A 475 -10.73 -5.88 0.47
N ALA A 476 -11.05 -4.90 -0.38
CA ALA A 476 -12.05 -3.89 -0.04
C ALA A 476 -12.86 -3.41 -1.25
N THR A 477 -14.00 -2.79 -0.97
CA THR A 477 -14.83 -2.09 -1.97
C THR A 477 -15.29 -0.76 -1.38
N LEU A 478 -14.97 0.35 -2.05
CA LEU A 478 -15.59 1.65 -1.80
C LEU A 478 -16.95 1.69 -2.52
N ASN A 479 -17.98 2.16 -1.82
CA ASN A 479 -19.27 2.53 -2.40
C ASN A 479 -19.36 4.05 -2.56
N LEU A 480 -19.40 4.54 -3.80
CA LEU A 480 -19.46 5.97 -4.16
C LEU A 480 -20.84 6.62 -3.99
N ASN A 481 -21.84 5.86 -3.54
CA ASN A 481 -23.16 6.39 -3.15
C ASN A 481 -23.28 6.64 -1.63
N SER A 482 -22.34 6.14 -0.83
CA SER A 482 -22.42 6.19 0.64
C SER A 482 -21.08 6.45 1.33
N ASP A 483 -20.03 6.72 0.55
CA ASP A 483 -18.64 6.92 0.98
C ASP A 483 -18.19 5.95 2.10
N GLN A 484 -18.50 4.67 1.92
CA GLN A 484 -18.09 3.59 2.82
C GLN A 484 -17.11 2.64 2.12
N LEU A 485 -15.91 2.53 2.68
CA LEU A 485 -14.92 1.54 2.27
C LEU A 485 -15.09 0.26 3.10
N LEU A 486 -15.75 -0.74 2.52
CA LEU A 486 -15.99 -2.05 3.14
C LEU A 486 -14.77 -2.94 2.97
N VAL A 487 -14.01 -3.13 4.06
CA VAL A 487 -12.81 -3.97 4.16
C VAL A 487 -13.18 -5.38 4.64
N ARG A 488 -12.56 -6.41 4.06
CA ARG A 488 -12.86 -7.84 4.28
C ARG A 488 -11.63 -8.61 4.73
N GLY A 489 -11.81 -9.79 5.33
CA GLY A 489 -10.69 -10.61 5.80
C GLY A 489 -9.91 -9.97 6.95
N VAL A 490 -10.58 -9.18 7.79
CA VAL A 490 -10.00 -8.52 8.96
C VAL A 490 -10.09 -9.46 10.16
N GLU A 491 -9.00 -10.14 10.50
CA GLU A 491 -8.94 -11.01 11.69
C GLU A 491 -8.97 -10.19 12.98
N GLN A 492 -8.07 -9.21 13.09
CA GLN A 492 -7.99 -8.28 14.22
C GLN A 492 -7.24 -6.99 13.87
N PHE A 493 -7.46 -5.94 14.66
CA PHE A 493 -6.67 -4.70 14.68
C PHE A 493 -6.62 -4.14 16.12
N SER A 494 -5.68 -3.24 16.43
CA SER A 494 -5.58 -2.60 17.75
C SER A 494 -5.54 -1.08 17.69
N PHE A 495 -5.77 -0.44 18.84
CA PHE A 495 -5.69 1.01 19.00
C PHE A 495 -4.44 1.49 19.76
N SER A 496 -3.70 0.58 20.41
CA SER A 496 -2.32 0.79 20.90
C SER A 496 -1.47 -0.47 20.74
N ASP A 497 -0.16 -0.31 20.98
CA ASP A 497 0.89 -1.33 20.92
C ASP A 497 1.36 -1.81 22.32
N ASP A 498 0.75 -1.31 23.40
CA ASP A 498 1.15 -1.59 24.78
C ASP A 498 0.27 -2.64 25.49
N SER A 499 0.61 -2.99 26.73
CA SER A 499 -0.10 -4.00 27.52
C SER A 499 -1.54 -3.60 27.92
N ALA A 500 -1.93 -2.35 27.67
CA ALA A 500 -3.29 -1.85 27.83
C ALA A 500 -4.14 -1.95 26.54
N ALA A 501 -3.56 -2.46 25.44
CA ALA A 501 -4.15 -2.43 24.11
C ALA A 501 -5.61 -2.88 24.05
N VAL A 502 -6.42 -2.01 23.43
CA VAL A 502 -7.76 -2.36 22.96
C VAL A 502 -7.63 -2.98 21.58
N ILE A 503 -8.02 -4.25 21.47
CA ILE A 503 -7.98 -5.06 20.24
C ILE A 503 -9.43 -5.35 19.80
N VAL A 504 -9.70 -5.20 18.51
CA VAL A 504 -10.99 -5.56 17.89
C VAL A 504 -10.82 -6.84 17.09
N ARG A 505 -11.80 -7.75 17.18
CA ARG A 505 -11.92 -8.96 16.38
C ARG A 505 -13.32 -9.03 15.75
N PRO A 506 -13.48 -8.63 14.48
CA PRO A 506 -14.78 -8.68 13.80
C PRO A 506 -15.25 -10.12 13.59
N ASP A 507 -16.45 -10.47 14.07
CA ASP A 507 -16.94 -11.87 14.01
C ASP A 507 -17.26 -12.31 12.57
N SER A 508 -17.52 -11.37 11.66
CA SER A 508 -17.72 -11.61 10.22
C SER A 508 -16.46 -11.35 9.37
N GLY A 509 -15.33 -10.98 9.99
CA GLY A 509 -14.12 -10.54 9.27
C GLY A 509 -14.30 -9.27 8.43
N ILE A 510 -15.34 -8.47 8.69
CA ILE A 510 -15.67 -7.24 7.94
C ILE A 510 -15.59 -6.02 8.85
N VAL A 511 -14.98 -4.95 8.34
CA VAL A 511 -15.02 -3.60 8.92
C VAL A 511 -15.45 -2.63 7.81
N ARG A 512 -16.32 -1.67 8.12
CA ARG A 512 -16.58 -0.52 7.25
C ARG A 512 -15.78 0.65 7.79
N LEU A 513 -14.90 1.18 6.97
CA LEU A 513 -14.25 2.47 7.18
C LEU A 513 -15.17 3.56 6.64
N GLU A 514 -15.37 4.60 7.43
CA GLU A 514 -16.15 5.79 7.10
C GLU A 514 -15.24 7.03 7.14
N ARG A 515 -15.83 8.22 6.93
CA ARG A 515 -15.12 9.50 6.96
C ARG A 515 -14.21 9.67 8.18
N ASN A 516 -13.04 10.28 7.99
CA ASN A 516 -12.07 10.60 9.06
C ASN A 516 -11.57 9.41 9.91
N ARG A 517 -11.62 8.17 9.39
CA ARG A 517 -11.26 6.91 10.08
C ARG A 517 -12.27 6.42 11.13
N ASN A 518 -13.50 6.90 11.10
CA ASN A 518 -14.58 6.26 11.84
C ASN A 518 -14.80 4.82 11.33
N LEU A 519 -15.18 3.88 12.21
CA LEU A 519 -15.33 2.46 11.83
C LEU A 519 -16.67 1.89 12.32
N ARG A 520 -17.37 1.13 11.46
CA ARG A 520 -18.47 0.24 11.87
C ARG A 520 -18.05 -1.22 11.80
N PHE A 521 -18.27 -1.97 12.87
CA PHE A 521 -17.97 -3.39 12.95
C PHE A 521 -18.90 -4.12 13.94
N SER A 522 -18.75 -5.45 14.04
CA SER A 522 -19.49 -6.29 14.99
C SER A 522 -18.64 -7.51 15.34
N GLY A 523 -18.72 -7.97 16.58
CA GLY A 523 -17.91 -9.05 17.12
C GLY A 523 -17.37 -8.72 18.49
N ARG A 524 -16.06 -8.94 18.71
CA ARG A 524 -15.44 -8.86 20.03
C ARG A 524 -14.49 -7.67 20.17
N VAL A 525 -14.58 -6.96 21.30
CA VAL A 525 -13.62 -5.94 21.72
C VAL A 525 -12.94 -6.38 23.01
N ILE A 526 -11.62 -6.33 23.00
CA ILE A 526 -10.71 -6.92 23.97
C ILE A 526 -9.94 -5.76 24.60
N ALA A 527 -10.16 -5.47 25.88
CA ALA A 527 -9.43 -4.43 26.61
C ALA A 527 -8.87 -5.02 27.91
N SER A 528 -7.56 -5.29 27.99
CA SER A 528 -6.92 -5.88 29.17
C SER A 528 -7.61 -7.20 29.62
N ALA A 529 -8.33 -7.23 30.75
CA ALA A 529 -9.13 -8.36 31.23
C ALA A 529 -10.57 -8.44 30.68
N TYR A 530 -11.06 -7.36 30.06
CA TYR A 530 -12.46 -7.16 29.66
C TYR A 530 -12.69 -7.59 28.20
N ARG A 531 -13.80 -8.29 27.95
CA ARG A 531 -14.17 -8.91 26.68
C ARG A 531 -15.63 -8.58 26.38
N PHE A 532 -15.85 -7.51 25.62
CA PHE A 532 -17.17 -7.15 25.10
C PHE A 532 -17.44 -8.01 23.86
N LYS A 533 -18.64 -8.60 23.74
CA LYS A 533 -19.17 -9.14 22.49
C LYS A 533 -20.45 -8.40 22.14
N GLY A 534 -20.61 -7.99 20.90
CA GLY A 534 -21.79 -7.28 20.45
C GLY A 534 -21.79 -6.88 18.99
N ARG A 535 -22.76 -6.04 18.63
CA ARG A 535 -23.12 -5.65 17.27
C ARG A 535 -23.23 -4.13 17.15
N ASP A 536 -23.14 -3.65 15.91
CA ASP A 536 -23.33 -2.24 15.53
C ASP A 536 -22.38 -1.27 16.26
N PHE A 537 -21.19 -1.76 16.63
CA PHE A 537 -20.16 -1.00 17.32
C PHE A 537 -19.55 0.04 16.38
N GLN A 538 -19.41 1.26 16.89
CA GLN A 538 -18.99 2.45 16.14
C GLN A 538 -17.77 3.07 16.81
N PHE A 539 -16.62 3.02 16.16
CA PHE A 539 -15.44 3.78 16.60
C PHE A 539 -15.50 5.20 16.04
N ASP A 540 -15.39 6.17 16.95
CA ASP A 540 -15.27 7.60 16.65
C ASP A 540 -13.80 8.01 16.82
N TYR A 541 -13.18 8.50 15.74
CA TYR A 541 -11.77 8.86 15.73
C TYR A 541 -11.47 10.16 16.48
N ASP A 542 -12.39 11.13 16.46
CA ASP A 542 -12.19 12.47 17.01
C ASP A 542 -12.40 12.49 18.53
N GLY A 543 -13.44 11.81 19.03
CA GLY A 543 -13.67 11.53 20.44
C GLY A 543 -12.86 10.35 20.99
N TYR A 544 -12.23 9.56 20.12
CA TYR A 544 -11.36 8.41 20.44
C TYR A 544 -12.00 7.38 21.39
N PHE A 545 -13.23 6.98 21.04
CA PHE A 545 -14.02 5.99 21.77
C PHE A 545 -14.71 5.00 20.83
N ILE A 546 -15.14 3.86 21.38
CA ILE A 546 -16.05 2.93 20.71
C ILE A 546 -17.42 3.05 21.40
N ASP A 547 -18.42 3.50 20.65
CA ASP A 547 -19.82 3.43 21.05
C ASP A 547 -20.34 2.01 20.81
N MET A 548 -21.03 1.46 21.79
CA MET A 548 -21.45 0.07 21.85
C MET A 548 -22.95 0.01 22.16
N PRO A 549 -23.83 0.23 21.17
CA PRO A 549 -25.27 0.23 21.40
C PRO A 549 -25.83 -1.17 21.74
N HIS A 550 -25.26 -2.22 21.15
CA HIS A 550 -25.75 -3.61 21.30
C HIS A 550 -24.66 -4.55 21.79
N ILE A 551 -24.34 -4.50 23.08
CA ILE A 551 -23.51 -5.48 23.78
C ILE A 551 -24.38 -6.70 24.11
N ASP A 552 -24.03 -7.85 23.55
CA ASP A 552 -24.65 -9.14 23.83
C ASP A 552 -24.14 -9.70 25.18
N SER A 553 -22.85 -9.49 25.48
CA SER A 553 -22.23 -9.82 26.78
C SER A 553 -20.93 -9.07 27.06
N LEU A 554 -20.61 -8.89 28.35
CA LEU A 554 -19.31 -8.42 28.84
C LEU A 554 -18.70 -9.48 29.77
N THR A 555 -17.69 -10.19 29.29
CA THR A 555 -16.89 -11.11 30.13
C THR A 555 -15.67 -10.40 30.71
N ILE A 556 -15.39 -10.58 31.99
CA ILE A 556 -14.22 -10.04 32.68
C ILE A 556 -13.46 -11.22 33.29
N ARG A 557 -12.19 -11.37 32.92
CA ARG A 557 -11.34 -12.46 33.43
C ARG A 557 -10.77 -12.13 34.80
N SER A 558 -11.00 -12.99 35.79
CA SER A 558 -10.25 -12.93 37.04
C SER A 558 -8.77 -13.28 36.81
N LYS A 559 -7.88 -12.79 37.68
CA LYS A 559 -6.51 -13.30 37.75
C LYS A 559 -6.50 -14.48 38.73
N ALA A 560 -6.00 -15.63 38.29
CA ALA A 560 -5.84 -16.79 39.17
C ALA A 560 -5.01 -16.42 40.42
N PRO A 561 -5.41 -16.86 41.63
CA PRO A 561 -4.76 -16.45 42.86
C PRO A 561 -3.33 -16.98 42.94
N LYS A 562 -2.37 -16.09 43.23
CA LYS A 562 -0.92 -16.40 43.25
C LYS A 562 -0.49 -17.56 44.17
N LYS A 563 -1.34 -17.99 45.12
CA LYS A 563 -1.06 -19.13 46.02
C LYS A 563 -1.38 -20.50 45.41
N ALA A 564 -2.05 -20.57 44.25
CA ALA A 564 -2.48 -21.83 43.63
C ALA A 564 -1.37 -22.56 42.82
N ALA A 565 -0.12 -22.53 43.30
CA ALA A 565 1.04 -23.15 42.65
C ALA A 565 1.26 -24.65 43.02
N GLY A 566 0.26 -25.28 43.66
CA GLY A 566 0.24 -26.72 43.98
C GLY A 566 -0.60 -27.53 43.00
N LYS A 567 -0.50 -28.87 43.06
CA LYS A 567 -1.33 -29.81 42.27
C LYS A 567 -2.81 -29.67 42.66
N GLY A 568 -3.53 -28.81 41.95
CA GLY A 568 -4.91 -28.44 42.25
C GLY A 568 -5.23 -26.98 41.91
N ALA A 569 -4.59 -26.43 40.87
CA ALA A 569 -4.72 -25.02 40.52
C ALA A 569 -6.17 -24.68 40.13
N SER A 570 -6.82 -23.82 40.91
CA SER A 570 -8.14 -23.28 40.57
C SER A 570 -8.06 -22.55 39.22
N ARG A 571 -8.97 -22.89 38.30
CA ARG A 571 -9.01 -22.31 36.95
C ARG A 571 -9.39 -20.83 37.02
N PRO A 572 -8.91 -19.98 36.10
CA PRO A 572 -9.42 -18.61 35.99
C PRO A 572 -10.93 -18.60 35.78
N THR A 573 -11.63 -17.91 36.67
CA THR A 573 -13.08 -17.69 36.61
C THR A 573 -13.40 -16.56 35.63
N ASP A 574 -13.84 -16.93 34.43
CA ASP A 574 -14.37 -16.01 33.42
C ASP A 574 -15.80 -15.59 33.80
N PHE A 575 -15.93 -14.47 34.51
CA PHE A 575 -17.21 -13.90 34.90
C PHE A 575 -17.86 -13.17 33.72
N THR A 576 -19.17 -13.36 33.53
CA THR A 576 -19.94 -12.72 32.45
C THR A 576 -21.04 -11.85 33.05
N LEU A 577 -20.99 -10.54 32.79
CA LEU A 577 -22.20 -9.73 32.81
C LEU A 577 -22.99 -10.05 31.55
N THR A 578 -24.22 -10.51 31.74
CA THR A 578 -25.22 -10.57 30.68
C THR A 578 -26.06 -9.30 30.70
N ASN A 579 -26.60 -8.96 29.54
CA ASN A 579 -27.48 -7.81 29.35
C ASN A 579 -28.78 -7.92 30.19
N LYS A 580 -29.27 -6.79 30.72
CA LYS A 580 -30.58 -6.68 31.40
C LYS A 580 -31.68 -6.29 30.41
N GLY A 581 -32.38 -7.28 29.85
CA GLY A 581 -33.42 -7.08 28.84
C GLY A 581 -32.92 -7.45 27.44
N ASN A 582 -33.24 -6.66 26.41
CA ASN A 582 -32.95 -7.03 25.02
C ASN A 582 -31.56 -6.58 24.52
N THR A 583 -30.99 -5.48 25.02
CA THR A 583 -29.65 -5.01 24.62
C THR A 583 -28.96 -4.22 25.75
N GLN A 584 -27.70 -4.54 26.09
CA GLN A 584 -26.87 -3.67 26.93
C GLN A 584 -26.17 -2.64 26.04
N SER A 585 -26.25 -1.37 26.40
CA SER A 585 -25.55 -0.26 25.75
C SER A 585 -24.48 0.36 26.65
N GLY A 586 -23.43 0.90 26.05
CA GLY A 586 -22.39 1.70 26.71
C GLY A 586 -21.35 2.28 25.75
N ARG A 587 -20.30 2.91 26.31
CA ARG A 587 -19.20 3.53 25.56
C ARG A 587 -17.85 3.20 26.17
N LEU A 588 -16.93 2.67 25.35
CA LEU A 588 -15.55 2.38 25.70
C LEU A 588 -14.63 3.52 25.26
N LEU A 589 -14.21 4.35 26.21
CA LEU A 589 -13.21 5.40 26.00
C LEU A 589 -11.81 4.75 25.93
N LEU A 590 -11.11 4.91 24.81
CA LEU A 590 -9.82 4.26 24.57
C LEU A 590 -8.68 5.00 25.29
N ASN A 591 -8.62 6.32 25.11
CA ASN A 591 -7.70 7.23 25.78
C ASN A 591 -8.28 8.66 25.78
N ASP A 592 -7.47 9.66 26.13
CA ASP A 592 -7.79 11.06 25.85
C ASP A 592 -7.64 11.37 24.35
N PRO A 593 -8.56 12.12 23.71
CA PRO A 593 -8.46 12.56 22.30
C PRO A 593 -7.18 13.29 21.90
N LYS A 594 -6.38 13.80 22.85
CA LYS A 594 -5.08 14.46 22.61
C LYS A 594 -3.89 13.57 23.01
N ASN A 595 -4.14 12.26 23.17
CA ASN A 595 -3.18 11.24 23.56
C ASN A 595 -3.53 9.87 22.92
N ARG A 596 -3.91 9.87 21.62
CA ARG A 596 -4.23 8.64 20.87
C ARG A 596 -3.07 7.65 20.87
N SER A 597 -1.84 8.17 20.91
CA SER A 597 -0.60 7.39 20.97
C SER A 597 -0.45 6.56 22.25
N GLY A 598 -1.17 6.93 23.32
CA GLY A 598 -0.99 6.34 24.65
C GLY A 598 0.37 6.68 25.29
N ARG A 599 1.12 7.66 24.76
CA ARG A 599 2.46 8.01 25.27
C ARG A 599 2.42 8.58 26.68
N LYS A 600 1.44 9.45 26.99
CA LYS A 600 1.16 9.86 28.37
C LYS A 600 0.36 8.74 29.03
N LYS A 601 0.90 8.11 30.08
CA LYS A 601 0.22 7.00 30.78
C LYS A 601 -0.87 7.51 31.72
N LEU A 602 -2.00 7.89 31.13
CA LEU A 602 -3.20 8.34 31.82
C LEU A 602 -3.93 7.17 32.47
N GLY A 603 -3.63 6.91 33.76
CA GLY A 603 -4.08 5.72 34.47
C GLY A 603 -5.59 5.44 34.48
N LYS A 604 -6.44 6.44 34.23
CA LYS A 604 -7.90 6.29 34.12
C LYS A 604 -8.39 5.53 32.88
N TYR A 605 -7.54 5.29 31.87
CA TYR A 605 -7.91 4.66 30.60
C TYR A 605 -7.32 3.24 30.41
N PRO A 606 -7.91 2.41 29.53
CA PRO A 606 -9.24 2.54 28.93
C PRO A 606 -10.35 2.53 29.99
N ALA A 607 -11.49 3.15 29.69
CA ALA A 607 -12.63 3.26 30.60
C ALA A 607 -13.95 2.91 29.90
N PHE A 608 -14.79 2.09 30.52
CA PHE A 608 -16.12 1.75 30.02
C PHE A 608 -17.21 2.42 30.86
N ASN A 609 -18.13 3.11 30.19
CA ASN A 609 -19.34 3.66 30.79
C ASN A 609 -20.55 2.88 30.25
N SER A 610 -21.22 2.07 31.10
CA SER A 610 -22.49 1.44 30.73
C SER A 610 -23.60 2.48 30.82
N THR A 611 -24.33 2.73 29.73
CA THR A 611 -25.54 3.58 29.71
C THR A 611 -26.78 2.81 30.17
N SER A 612 -26.66 1.49 30.27
CA SER A 612 -27.71 0.55 30.67
C SER A 612 -27.25 -0.31 31.86
N GLY A 613 -28.22 -0.93 32.53
CA GLY A 613 -27.95 -1.95 33.55
C GLY A 613 -27.53 -3.30 32.96
N ALA A 614 -27.17 -4.23 33.84
CA ALA A 614 -26.80 -5.60 33.50
C ALA A 614 -27.37 -6.58 34.53
N THR A 615 -27.30 -7.88 34.22
CA THR A 615 -27.72 -8.96 35.12
C THR A 615 -26.66 -10.04 35.16
N VAL A 616 -26.35 -10.52 36.36
CA VAL A 616 -25.41 -11.63 36.59
C VAL A 616 -26.19 -12.80 37.15
N PHE A 617 -26.35 -13.87 36.38
CA PHE A 617 -27.03 -15.08 36.84
C PHE A 617 -26.05 -16.04 37.53
N PHE A 618 -26.50 -16.66 38.61
CA PHE A 618 -25.72 -17.65 39.38
C PHE A 618 -26.10 -19.10 39.04
N ASN A 619 -26.89 -19.30 37.98
CA ASN A 619 -27.37 -20.61 37.49
C ASN A 619 -26.33 -21.40 36.67
N LYS A 620 -25.04 -21.16 36.90
CA LYS A 620 -23.95 -21.76 36.13
C LYS A 620 -23.32 -22.94 36.89
N PRO A 621 -22.75 -23.96 36.21
CA PRO A 621 -22.11 -25.11 36.86
C PRO A 621 -20.93 -24.77 37.80
N ASP A 622 -20.30 -23.60 37.65
CA ASP A 622 -19.22 -23.10 38.51
C ASP A 622 -19.70 -22.46 39.82
N VAL A 623 -21.02 -22.37 40.06
CA VAL A 623 -21.63 -21.91 41.30
C VAL A 623 -22.57 -22.98 41.85
N LEU A 624 -22.19 -23.60 42.98
CA LEU A 624 -22.93 -24.70 43.62
C LEU A 624 -23.34 -25.83 42.63
N GLY A 625 -22.46 -26.15 41.68
CA GLY A 625 -22.72 -27.18 40.66
C GLY A 625 -23.85 -26.86 39.67
N GLY A 626 -24.37 -25.62 39.66
CA GLY A 626 -25.55 -25.24 38.87
C GLY A 626 -26.89 -25.49 39.57
N ALA A 627 -26.91 -25.63 40.90
CA ALA A 627 -28.14 -25.87 41.67
C ALA A 627 -29.13 -24.68 41.67
N TYR A 628 -28.70 -23.48 41.27
CA TYR A 628 -29.56 -22.31 41.13
C TYR A 628 -30.24 -22.24 39.76
N ASP A 629 -31.48 -21.74 39.73
CA ASP A 629 -32.16 -21.34 38.49
C ASP A 629 -31.99 -19.83 38.20
N SER A 630 -32.56 -19.36 37.11
CA SER A 630 -32.49 -17.96 36.66
C SER A 630 -33.17 -16.95 37.61
N THR A 631 -33.87 -17.39 38.67
CA THR A 631 -34.39 -16.49 39.72
C THR A 631 -33.34 -16.08 40.74
N THR A 632 -32.14 -16.68 40.70
CA THR A 632 -30.99 -16.30 41.53
C THR A 632 -30.00 -15.47 40.72
N TYR A 633 -30.02 -14.15 40.90
CA TYR A 633 -29.26 -13.19 40.09
C TYR A 633 -28.85 -11.93 40.86
N PHE A 634 -27.85 -11.22 40.33
CA PHE A 634 -27.48 -9.88 40.75
C PHE A 634 -27.92 -8.86 39.71
N ASP A 635 -28.78 -7.92 40.12
CA ASP A 635 -29.22 -6.80 39.30
C ASP A 635 -28.24 -5.62 39.41
N VAL A 636 -27.77 -5.12 38.27
CA VAL A 636 -26.75 -4.08 38.18
C VAL A 636 -27.33 -2.83 37.51
N PRO A 637 -27.39 -1.67 38.20
CA PRO A 637 -27.72 -0.39 37.57
C PRO A 637 -26.58 0.09 36.64
N PRO A 638 -26.80 1.14 35.80
CA PRO A 638 -25.75 1.71 34.96
C PRO A 638 -24.45 2.01 35.72
N PHE A 639 -23.34 1.43 35.24
CA PHE A 639 -22.07 1.34 35.96
C PHE A 639 -20.89 1.86 35.14
N LYS A 640 -19.76 2.09 35.80
CA LYS A 640 -18.52 2.57 35.16
C LYS A 640 -17.33 1.75 35.63
N PHE A 641 -16.45 1.37 34.71
CA PHE A 641 -15.14 0.79 35.00
C PHE A 641 -14.05 1.68 34.40
N ASP A 642 -13.27 2.34 35.24
CA ASP A 642 -12.06 3.07 34.82
C ASP A 642 -10.81 2.19 34.89
N SER A 643 -9.68 2.72 34.44
CA SER A 643 -8.34 2.18 34.69
C SER A 643 -8.11 0.73 34.23
N MET A 644 -8.86 0.26 33.23
CA MET A 644 -8.93 -1.17 32.88
C MET A 644 -7.58 -1.74 32.40
N GLY A 645 -6.74 -0.90 31.79
CA GLY A 645 -5.38 -1.25 31.35
C GLY A 645 -4.38 -1.44 32.50
N THR A 646 -4.64 -0.89 33.69
CA THR A 646 -3.67 -0.86 34.81
C THR A 646 -3.59 -2.16 35.60
N GLY A 647 -4.58 -3.04 35.47
CA GLY A 647 -4.77 -4.19 36.35
C GLY A 647 -5.09 -3.85 37.81
N LYS A 648 -5.36 -2.57 38.12
CA LYS A 648 -5.88 -2.06 39.42
C LYS A 648 -7.37 -1.70 39.36
N SER A 649 -8.02 -1.84 38.20
CA SER A 649 -9.44 -1.54 38.04
C SER A 649 -10.28 -2.35 39.02
N ARG A 650 -11.22 -1.69 39.70
CA ARG A 650 -12.08 -2.31 40.70
C ARG A 650 -13.28 -2.94 40.00
N THR A 651 -13.33 -4.27 39.98
CA THR A 651 -14.49 -5.06 39.51
C THR A 651 -15.67 -5.04 40.50
N ASN A 652 -15.70 -4.07 41.42
CA ASN A 652 -16.71 -3.95 42.46
C ASN A 652 -17.96 -3.28 41.87
N VAL A 653 -19.10 -3.96 41.97
CA VAL A 653 -20.36 -3.48 41.39
C VAL A 653 -21.44 -3.41 42.46
N VAL A 654 -21.95 -2.21 42.73
CA VAL A 654 -23.10 -2.02 43.63
C VAL A 654 -24.37 -2.40 42.88
N GLY A 655 -25.23 -3.19 43.50
CA GLY A 655 -26.46 -3.69 42.88
C GLY A 655 -27.36 -4.39 43.90
N THR A 656 -28.33 -5.16 43.40
CA THR A 656 -29.32 -5.87 44.23
C THR A 656 -29.27 -7.36 43.93
N PHE A 657 -29.01 -8.19 44.94
CA PHE A 657 -29.14 -9.64 44.84
C PHE A 657 -30.61 -10.07 44.98
N HIS A 658 -31.06 -10.96 44.11
CA HIS A 658 -32.38 -11.58 44.12
C HIS A 658 -32.23 -13.10 44.19
N SER A 659 -33.12 -13.76 44.94
CA SER A 659 -33.20 -15.22 45.06
C SER A 659 -34.59 -15.66 45.56
N LYS A 660 -34.86 -16.96 45.59
CA LYS A 660 -36.03 -17.55 46.28
C LYS A 660 -35.86 -17.67 47.80
N ALA A 661 -34.64 -17.59 48.31
CA ALA A 661 -34.31 -17.85 49.72
C ALA A 661 -34.32 -16.58 50.57
N LEU A 662 -33.75 -15.49 50.05
CA LEU A 662 -33.61 -14.18 50.70
C LEU A 662 -34.42 -13.10 49.96
N PRO A 663 -34.90 -12.06 50.66
CA PRO A 663 -35.46 -10.87 50.03
C PRO A 663 -34.40 -10.12 49.21
N PRO A 664 -34.78 -9.13 48.38
CA PRO A 664 -33.83 -8.34 47.61
C PRO A 664 -32.78 -7.64 48.50
N ILE A 665 -31.49 -7.98 48.33
CA ILE A 665 -30.38 -7.46 49.15
C ILE A 665 -29.56 -6.49 48.32
N LYS A 666 -29.63 -5.19 48.65
CA LYS A 666 -28.74 -4.17 48.08
C LYS A 666 -27.35 -4.29 48.71
N THR A 667 -26.34 -4.62 47.91
CA THR A 667 -24.97 -4.87 48.38
C THR A 667 -23.93 -4.60 47.29
N THR A 668 -22.65 -4.91 47.52
CA THR A 668 -21.56 -4.75 46.55
C THR A 668 -21.01 -6.11 46.14
N MET A 669 -21.21 -6.47 44.87
CA MET A 669 -20.58 -7.64 44.29
C MET A 669 -19.07 -7.42 44.18
N THR A 670 -18.29 -8.40 44.65
CA THR A 670 -16.84 -8.38 44.83
C THR A 670 -16.23 -9.76 44.54
N THR A 671 -14.97 -9.80 44.13
CA THR A 671 -14.26 -11.07 43.96
C THR A 671 -13.96 -11.70 45.31
N GLN A 672 -14.37 -12.95 45.49
CA GLN A 672 -14.23 -13.72 46.73
C GLN A 672 -12.87 -14.46 46.78
N GLU A 673 -12.53 -15.03 47.94
CA GLU A 673 -11.21 -15.66 48.19
C GLU A 673 -10.91 -16.87 47.30
N ASP A 674 -11.94 -17.56 46.82
CA ASP A 674 -11.89 -18.68 45.86
C ASP A 674 -11.69 -18.22 44.40
N GLY A 675 -11.73 -16.91 44.15
CA GLY A 675 -11.70 -16.30 42.83
C GLY A 675 -13.08 -16.13 42.17
N SER A 676 -14.16 -16.61 42.77
CA SER A 676 -15.52 -16.40 42.28
C SER A 676 -15.96 -14.93 42.44
N LEU A 677 -17.11 -14.59 41.85
CA LEU A 677 -17.78 -13.31 42.09
C LEU A 677 -19.10 -13.55 42.81
N GLY A 678 -19.36 -12.73 43.81
CA GLY A 678 -20.49 -12.80 44.70
C GLY A 678 -20.38 -11.66 45.71
N PHE A 679 -20.82 -11.83 46.94
CA PHE A 679 -20.79 -10.78 47.95
C PHE A 679 -20.66 -11.33 49.36
N THR A 680 -20.23 -10.50 50.30
CA THR A 680 -20.46 -10.72 51.73
C THR A 680 -21.33 -9.57 52.24
N HIS A 681 -22.43 -9.89 52.91
CA HIS A 681 -23.43 -8.92 53.38
C HIS A 681 -23.80 -9.17 54.84
N VAL A 682 -23.87 -8.10 55.64
CA VAL A 682 -24.29 -8.18 57.05
C VAL A 682 -25.80 -7.91 57.13
N VAL A 683 -26.54 -8.83 57.73
CA VAL A 683 -27.99 -8.75 57.90
C VAL A 683 -28.33 -7.61 58.87
N PRO A 684 -29.26 -6.69 58.51
CA PRO A 684 -29.66 -5.59 59.39
C PRO A 684 -30.35 -6.09 60.66
N ALA A 685 -30.42 -5.26 61.70
CA ALA A 685 -30.93 -5.63 63.02
C ALA A 685 -32.36 -6.23 63.02
N SER A 686 -33.20 -5.87 62.04
CA SER A 686 -34.53 -6.47 61.82
C SER A 686 -34.51 -7.98 61.55
N GLY A 687 -33.39 -8.49 61.02
CA GLY A 687 -33.29 -9.78 60.35
C GLY A 687 -33.83 -9.75 58.91
N TYR A 688 -33.82 -10.91 58.26
CA TYR A 688 -34.51 -11.17 56.99
C TYR A 688 -35.45 -12.37 57.12
N ALA A 689 -36.62 -12.29 56.46
CA ALA A 689 -37.51 -13.43 56.30
C ALA A 689 -36.95 -14.38 55.22
N LEU A 690 -36.88 -15.67 55.52
CA LEU A 690 -36.40 -16.71 54.60
C LEU A 690 -37.55 -17.43 53.91
N TYR A 691 -37.36 -17.79 52.64
CA TYR A 691 -38.29 -18.62 51.84
C TYR A 691 -39.76 -18.16 51.92
N GLY A 692 -39.99 -16.84 51.81
CA GLY A 692 -41.34 -16.25 51.90
C GLY A 692 -41.93 -16.18 53.31
N GLY A 693 -41.11 -16.26 54.36
CA GLY A 693 -41.54 -16.19 55.77
C GLY A 693 -41.49 -17.52 56.52
N LYS A 694 -41.10 -18.62 55.87
CA LYS A 694 -40.96 -19.95 56.48
C LYS A 694 -39.79 -20.09 57.46
N GLY A 695 -38.93 -19.08 57.54
CA GLY A 695 -37.87 -18.97 58.55
C GLY A 695 -37.42 -17.51 58.71
N LYS A 696 -36.52 -17.26 59.67
CA LYS A 696 -35.92 -15.94 59.90
C LYS A 696 -34.42 -16.04 60.08
N LEU A 697 -33.67 -15.21 59.35
CA LEU A 697 -32.25 -14.98 59.56
C LEU A 697 -32.07 -13.80 60.52
N SER A 698 -31.27 -13.97 61.57
CA SER A 698 -31.05 -12.97 62.62
C SER A 698 -30.23 -11.78 62.14
N GLY A 699 -30.44 -10.61 62.76
CA GLY A 699 -29.58 -9.45 62.55
C GLY A 699 -28.14 -9.71 63.00
N GLY A 700 -27.17 -9.12 62.31
CA GLY A 700 -25.75 -9.35 62.55
C GLY A 700 -25.17 -10.61 61.89
N ALA A 701 -26.01 -11.52 61.38
CA ALA A 701 -25.55 -12.65 60.58
C ALA A 701 -24.84 -12.17 59.29
N LYS A 702 -23.93 -13.01 58.76
CA LYS A 702 -23.23 -12.75 57.49
C LYS A 702 -23.73 -13.72 56.42
N VAL A 703 -24.32 -13.18 55.35
CA VAL A 703 -24.62 -13.93 54.12
C VAL A 703 -23.41 -13.82 53.20
N ARG A 704 -22.98 -14.92 52.57
CA ARG A 704 -21.85 -14.93 51.63
C ARG A 704 -22.18 -15.76 50.41
N LEU A 705 -22.33 -15.09 49.25
CA LEU A 705 -22.42 -15.75 47.96
C LEU A 705 -21.01 -15.94 47.36
N ASN A 706 -20.65 -17.16 47.00
CA ASN A 706 -19.41 -17.52 46.30
C ASN A 706 -19.55 -18.84 45.50
N ALA A 707 -18.45 -19.50 45.11
CA ALA A 707 -18.50 -20.73 44.32
C ALA A 707 -19.23 -21.89 45.03
N GLN A 708 -19.27 -21.92 46.36
CA GLN A 708 -19.97 -22.94 47.14
C GLN A 708 -21.46 -22.64 47.39
N GLY A 709 -21.98 -21.49 46.93
CA GLY A 709 -23.37 -21.08 47.16
C GLY A 709 -23.50 -19.86 48.05
N LEU A 710 -24.63 -19.77 48.77
CA LEU A 710 -25.20 -18.58 49.45
C LEU A 710 -25.26 -18.73 50.98
#